data_AF-A0A3M1P5F7-F1
#
_entry.id   AF-A0A3M1P5F7-F1
#
_cell.length_a   1.000
_cell.length_b   1.000
_cell.length_c   1.000
_cell.angle_alpha   90.00
_cell.angle_beta   90.00
_cell.angle_gamma   90.00
#
_symmetry.space_group_name_H-M   'P 1'
#
loop_
_entity.id
_entity.type
_entity.pdbx_description
1 polymer ?
#
loop_
_entity_poly.entity_id
_entity_poly.type
_entity_poly.pdbx_seq_one_letter_code
_entity_poly.pdbx_strand_id
1 'polypeptide(L)'
;MKTKRVVFLTKIAILVFSGYLYAANPKIVKYRSQSDFAKGEPRGVSINSVGEVFLAPQIESLFDAELPFLWACVSDADGNVFVAGGNQGKVFRVAPDGKTKMIFEAESSQVYALAVDGKNNLYVASSPEGKVYKLTFDAGGNAKATEFFDPEEVYVWSLALDGHGNLWVATGEPGNIYKVDPAGKATLFYETEDTHVRKIIFDDKGNLVAGTADKGLIMRIDPSGKAFVLFDSPLVEITDLLIDHNGDLYAAASGASRFQRPRQPAPATNPPNLTSGNEGNVAGDEDLDLQVQQISVSRSSRSAAKNSALYRIGKDGRIETFWTSRPDRIHALSEDDQGHVLLATGDHGRLYSMSSSGEFTLLAELDEMQLTVLEKARHGAIYIGTSNAGKVYRLNRRVNSEGEYISEVFDAKIVSRWGSVNWEAEARPGAKLMLFSRSGNTEEPDKTWSEWAGPYSVATGESIKSPAARFLQLKAKFVSRDGKSSSILKELSFSYLQKNVAPEIKKITIHAPGDYYPDAASQVASNSHLGEDDGGNHSSYQNKSPGRKTHRKGMQSISWSVDDANGDNLSFDLYYRGEDENNWKPLVKDFKGYVYSWNSQLVPDGRYLVKLQARDDLSNPPALSLSSSKVSRPFVVDNTGPVVSKMDVRRQGDVTLISFRVEDGLNSVESVEYAVNAEDWQILYPTDGICDSRLETFELKLDSLVKGSNTIVIKARDALGNIGFGKGHIEI
;
A
#
# COMPACT_ATOMS: atom_id res chain seq x y z
N MET A 1 -82.13 25.93 19.84
CA MET A 1 -81.85 27.03 18.86
C MET A 1 -80.37 27.38 18.94
N LYS A 2 -79.81 27.76 17.78
CA LYS A 2 -78.41 28.17 17.48
C LYS A 2 -77.86 29.18 18.53
N THR A 3 -76.56 29.36 18.81
CA THR A 3 -75.47 29.67 17.86
C THR A 3 -74.07 29.66 18.54
N LYS A 4 -73.05 29.36 17.73
CA LYS A 4 -71.57 29.38 17.86
C LYS A 4 -70.91 30.55 18.65
N ARG A 5 -69.73 30.32 19.29
CA ARG A 5 -68.33 30.56 18.81
C ARG A 5 -67.33 30.93 19.97
N VAL A 6 -66.29 30.10 20.13
CA VAL A 6 -64.83 30.39 20.27
C VAL A 6 -64.32 31.39 21.36
N VAL A 7 -63.39 30.95 22.24
CA VAL A 7 -61.95 31.35 22.32
C VAL A 7 -61.23 30.59 23.47
N PHE A 8 -60.04 30.10 23.13
CA PHE A 8 -58.88 29.61 23.89
C PHE A 8 -58.68 30.03 25.36
N LEU A 9 -58.26 29.07 26.20
CA LEU A 9 -57.13 29.21 27.15
C LEU A 9 -56.93 27.88 27.90
N THR A 10 -55.92 27.07 27.54
CA THR A 10 -55.39 26.06 28.47
C THR A 10 -53.87 26.07 28.44
N LYS A 11 -53.31 26.08 29.65
CA LYS A 11 -51.94 26.43 30.03
C LYS A 11 -50.91 25.45 29.49
N ILE A 12 -49.80 26.03 29.04
CA ILE A 12 -48.54 25.40 28.69
C ILE A 12 -47.84 24.95 29.98
N ALA A 13 -47.58 23.65 30.12
CA ALA A 13 -46.55 23.10 30.98
C ALA A 13 -45.48 22.48 30.06
N ILE A 14 -44.45 23.26 29.72
CA ILE A 14 -43.26 22.77 29.04
C ILE A 14 -42.37 22.14 30.11
N LEU A 15 -42.32 20.81 30.11
CA LEU A 15 -41.23 20.05 30.69
C LEU A 15 -40.01 20.25 29.77
N VAL A 16 -39.06 21.07 30.20
CA VAL A 16 -37.75 21.20 29.56
C VAL A 16 -36.98 19.91 29.87
N PHE A 17 -37.14 18.89 29.03
CA PHE A 17 -36.11 17.88 28.85
C PHE A 17 -35.02 18.51 27.98
N SER A 18 -34.04 19.12 28.62
CA SER A 18 -32.77 19.49 28.00
C SER A 18 -32.05 18.19 27.60
N GLY A 19 -32.40 17.66 26.44
CA GLY A 19 -31.60 16.67 25.76
C GLY A 19 -30.23 17.28 25.47
N TYR A 20 -29.19 16.70 26.07
CA TYR A 20 -27.81 16.98 25.69
C TYR A 20 -27.63 16.57 24.23
N LEU A 21 -27.81 17.52 23.30
CA LEU A 21 -27.43 17.36 21.90
C LEU A 21 -25.90 17.40 21.84
N TYR A 22 -25.28 16.23 21.99
CA TYR A 22 -23.87 16.01 21.68
C TYR A 22 -23.71 16.03 20.16
N ALA A 23 -23.45 17.20 19.58
CA ALA A 23 -23.26 17.32 18.13
C ALA A 23 -21.78 17.48 17.79
N ALA A 24 -20.98 16.44 18.06
CA ALA A 24 -19.81 16.18 17.23
C ALA A 24 -20.22 15.05 16.27
N ASN A 25 -19.91 15.18 14.97
CA ASN A 25 -20.35 14.21 13.98
C ASN A 25 -19.61 12.87 14.21
N PRO A 26 -20.33 11.76 14.42
CA PRO A 26 -19.69 10.46 14.56
C PRO A 26 -18.98 10.09 13.25
N LYS A 27 -17.73 9.64 13.35
CA LYS A 27 -16.97 9.09 12.23
C LYS A 27 -17.34 7.62 12.06
N ILE A 28 -17.38 7.12 10.83
CA ILE A 28 -17.73 5.72 10.50
C ILE A 28 -16.56 5.08 9.79
N VAL A 29 -16.15 3.91 10.26
CA VAL A 29 -15.13 3.06 9.63
C VAL A 29 -15.84 1.86 9.01
N LYS A 30 -15.43 1.47 7.79
CA LYS A 30 -16.01 0.37 7.03
C LYS A 30 -14.96 -0.59 6.52
N TYR A 31 -15.27 -1.89 6.61
CA TYR A 31 -14.55 -2.99 5.97
C TYR A 31 -15.52 -3.66 5.01
N ARG A 32 -15.22 -3.63 3.70
CA ARG A 32 -16.11 -4.18 2.66
C ARG A 32 -15.39 -4.89 1.53
N SER A 33 -14.08 -4.68 1.41
CA SER A 33 -13.28 -5.21 0.31
C SER A 33 -12.25 -6.22 0.81
N GLN A 34 -11.70 -7.02 -0.12
CA GLN A 34 -10.64 -7.96 0.21
C GLN A 34 -9.42 -7.28 0.82
N SER A 35 -9.06 -6.08 0.34
CA SER A 35 -7.95 -5.30 0.91
C SER A 35 -8.25 -4.74 2.30
N ASP A 36 -9.51 -4.48 2.65
CA ASP A 36 -9.88 -4.09 4.01
C ASP A 36 -9.73 -5.27 4.96
N PHE A 37 -10.28 -6.43 4.59
CA PHE A 37 -10.22 -7.61 5.44
C PHE A 37 -8.81 -8.21 5.52
N ALA A 38 -8.01 -8.12 4.46
CA ALA A 38 -6.63 -8.63 4.42
C ALA A 38 -5.67 -7.92 5.39
N LYS A 39 -6.03 -6.75 5.94
CA LYS A 39 -5.25 -6.08 7.00
C LYS A 39 -5.38 -6.75 8.37
N GLY A 40 -6.43 -7.56 8.55
CA GLY A 40 -6.66 -8.33 9.76
C GLY A 40 -6.01 -9.71 9.72
N GLU A 41 -6.29 -10.50 10.75
CA GLU A 41 -5.78 -11.84 10.94
C GLU A 41 -6.91 -12.87 10.77
N PRO A 42 -6.96 -13.61 9.65
CA PRO A 42 -7.87 -14.72 9.47
C PRO A 42 -7.36 -15.97 10.19
N ARG A 43 -8.20 -16.60 11.02
CA ARG A 43 -7.91 -17.88 11.69
C ARG A 43 -9.03 -18.88 11.42
N GLY A 44 -8.76 -19.89 10.60
CA GLY A 44 -9.78 -20.88 10.20
C GLY A 44 -10.92 -20.31 9.33
N VAL A 45 -10.72 -19.14 8.75
CA VAL A 45 -11.63 -18.46 7.82
C VAL A 45 -10.91 -18.13 6.52
N SER A 46 -11.66 -18.09 5.43
CA SER A 46 -11.21 -17.66 4.10
C SER A 46 -11.74 -16.28 3.79
N ILE A 47 -10.98 -15.54 2.96
CA ILE A 47 -11.36 -14.25 2.41
C ILE A 47 -11.30 -14.38 0.89
N ASN A 48 -12.41 -14.10 0.20
CA ASN A 48 -12.44 -14.10 -1.27
C ASN A 48 -12.09 -12.72 -1.85
N SER A 49 -11.87 -12.67 -3.16
CA SER A 49 -11.44 -11.48 -3.91
C SER A 49 -12.44 -10.32 -3.87
N VAL A 50 -13.71 -10.59 -3.56
CA VAL A 50 -14.75 -9.56 -3.41
C VAL A 50 -14.89 -9.05 -1.96
N GLY A 51 -14.15 -9.61 -1.00
CA GLY A 51 -14.15 -9.16 0.39
C GLY A 51 -15.13 -9.87 1.31
N GLU A 52 -15.61 -11.05 0.93
CA GLU A 52 -16.45 -11.87 1.79
C GLU A 52 -15.61 -12.78 2.68
N VAL A 53 -15.98 -12.85 3.96
CA VAL A 53 -15.31 -13.68 4.98
C VAL A 53 -16.22 -14.83 5.42
N PHE A 54 -15.71 -16.05 5.39
CA PHE A 54 -16.45 -17.27 5.75
C PHE A 54 -15.51 -18.36 6.28
N LEU A 55 -16.03 -19.41 6.92
CA LEU A 55 -15.22 -20.53 7.41
C LEU A 55 -14.44 -21.17 6.26
N ALA A 56 -13.15 -21.34 6.48
CA ALA A 56 -12.29 -22.04 5.55
C ALA A 56 -12.68 -23.54 5.46
N PRO A 57 -12.41 -24.19 4.33
CA PRO A 57 -12.52 -25.64 4.24
C PRO A 57 -11.62 -26.33 5.26
N GLN A 58 -12.03 -27.50 5.74
CA GLN A 58 -11.19 -28.33 6.59
C GLN A 58 -10.05 -28.94 5.76
N ILE A 59 -8.84 -28.80 6.27
CA ILE A 59 -7.67 -29.51 5.74
C ILE A 59 -7.21 -30.51 6.80
N GLU A 60 -7.23 -31.78 6.43
CA GLU A 60 -6.88 -32.89 7.32
C GLU A 60 -5.48 -33.38 6.98
N SER A 61 -4.58 -33.41 7.96
CA SER A 61 -3.27 -34.07 7.81
C SER A 61 -3.47 -35.59 7.87
N LEU A 62 -3.08 -36.28 6.81
CA LEU A 62 -3.24 -37.73 6.71
C LEU A 62 -1.95 -38.47 7.05
N PHE A 63 -0.81 -37.94 6.61
CA PHE A 63 0.44 -38.67 6.59
C PHE A 63 1.65 -37.73 6.57
N ASP A 64 2.69 -38.09 7.32
CA ASP A 64 4.02 -37.52 7.22
C ASP A 64 4.94 -38.57 6.60
N ALA A 65 5.51 -38.27 5.44
CA ALA A 65 6.38 -39.18 4.70
C ALA A 65 7.79 -39.27 5.29
N GLU A 66 8.12 -38.42 6.27
CA GLU A 66 9.47 -38.24 6.80
C GLU A 66 10.49 -37.92 5.69
N LEU A 67 10.01 -37.32 4.60
CA LEU A 67 10.81 -36.83 3.49
C LEU A 67 10.90 -35.31 3.55
N PRO A 68 12.00 -34.70 3.07
CA PRO A 68 12.08 -33.24 2.97
C PRO A 68 11.11 -32.66 1.93
N PHE A 69 10.82 -33.41 0.86
CA PHE A 69 10.05 -32.91 -0.29
C PHE A 69 9.12 -33.99 -0.85
N LEU A 70 7.91 -33.62 -1.24
CA LEU A 70 7.04 -34.41 -2.10
C LEU A 70 6.93 -33.71 -3.46
N TRP A 71 7.33 -34.41 -4.53
CA TRP A 71 7.43 -33.83 -5.88
C TRP A 71 6.39 -34.36 -6.85
N ALA A 72 5.84 -35.54 -6.59
CA ALA A 72 4.87 -36.16 -7.47
C ALA A 72 3.71 -36.78 -6.69
N CYS A 73 2.52 -36.68 -7.26
CA CYS A 73 1.37 -37.45 -6.84
C CYS A 73 0.51 -37.88 -8.03
N VAL A 74 -0.16 -39.01 -7.90
CA VAL A 74 -1.13 -39.51 -8.89
C VAL A 74 -2.13 -40.43 -8.20
N SER A 75 -3.37 -40.45 -8.67
CA SER A 75 -4.40 -41.36 -8.17
C SER A 75 -4.71 -42.50 -9.14
N ASP A 76 -5.14 -43.65 -8.60
CA ASP A 76 -5.61 -44.79 -9.40
C ASP A 76 -7.14 -44.87 -9.50
N ALA A 77 -7.63 -45.87 -10.24
CA ALA A 77 -9.06 -46.07 -10.43
C ALA A 77 -9.80 -46.49 -9.15
N ASP A 78 -9.09 -47.05 -8.17
CA ASP A 78 -9.63 -47.48 -6.88
C ASP A 78 -9.64 -46.34 -5.84
N GLY A 79 -9.10 -45.17 -6.20
CA GLY A 79 -9.03 -43.99 -5.35
C GLY A 79 -7.83 -43.98 -4.40
N ASN A 80 -6.86 -44.88 -4.58
CA ASN A 80 -5.58 -44.74 -3.89
C ASN A 80 -4.81 -43.56 -4.48
N VAL A 81 -4.06 -42.86 -3.65
CA VAL A 81 -3.14 -41.81 -4.07
C VAL A 81 -1.73 -42.28 -3.80
N PHE A 82 -0.88 -42.21 -4.83
CA PHE A 82 0.54 -42.42 -4.70
C PHE A 82 1.22 -41.08 -4.58
N VAL A 83 2.10 -40.95 -3.59
CA VAL A 83 2.92 -39.75 -3.38
C VAL A 83 4.38 -40.16 -3.37
N ALA A 84 5.22 -39.32 -3.95
CA ALA A 84 6.65 -39.59 -4.03
C ALA A 84 7.46 -38.32 -3.84
N GLY A 85 8.69 -38.49 -3.37
CA GLY A 85 9.50 -37.38 -2.89
C GLY A 85 11.00 -37.55 -3.10
N GLY A 86 11.72 -36.53 -2.66
CA GLY A 86 13.19 -36.49 -2.70
C GLY A 86 13.84 -36.99 -1.41
N ASN A 87 15.13 -37.34 -1.52
CA ASN A 87 15.97 -37.94 -0.48
C ASN A 87 15.60 -39.41 -0.19
N GLN A 88 16.11 -40.32 -1.05
CA GLN A 88 15.90 -41.79 -1.10
C GLN A 88 14.81 -42.27 -2.07
N GLY A 89 14.26 -41.41 -2.94
CA GLY A 89 13.39 -41.85 -4.05
C GLY A 89 12.19 -42.73 -3.64
N LYS A 90 11.60 -42.47 -2.46
CA LYS A 90 10.54 -43.29 -1.88
C LYS A 90 9.18 -42.94 -2.46
N VAL A 91 8.34 -43.97 -2.60
CA VAL A 91 6.95 -43.87 -3.04
C VAL A 91 6.03 -44.50 -1.99
N PHE A 92 5.01 -43.76 -1.60
CA PHE A 92 4.01 -44.19 -0.64
C PHE A 92 2.64 -44.29 -1.31
N ARG A 93 1.88 -45.32 -0.97
CA ARG A 93 0.47 -45.45 -1.30
C ARG A 93 -0.36 -44.99 -0.11
N VAL A 94 -1.32 -44.11 -0.35
CA VAL A 94 -2.35 -43.63 0.57
C VAL A 94 -3.69 -44.20 0.10
N ALA A 95 -4.28 -45.10 0.87
CA ALA A 95 -5.58 -45.67 0.58
C ALA A 95 -6.72 -44.66 0.86
N PRO A 96 -7.93 -44.85 0.29
CA PRO A 96 -9.07 -43.96 0.54
C PRO A 96 -9.46 -43.82 2.04
N ASP A 97 -9.15 -44.83 2.85
CA ASP A 97 -9.37 -44.84 4.30
C ASP A 97 -8.26 -44.12 5.10
N GLY A 98 -7.25 -43.58 4.41
CA GLY A 98 -6.11 -42.88 5.00
C GLY A 98 -4.94 -43.79 5.39
N LYS A 99 -5.05 -45.12 5.25
CA LYS A 99 -3.91 -46.01 5.53
C LYS A 99 -2.79 -45.79 4.54
N THR A 100 -1.56 -45.71 5.05
CA THR A 100 -0.37 -45.49 4.24
C THR A 100 0.59 -46.68 4.25
N LYS A 101 1.29 -46.91 3.14
CA LYS A 101 2.32 -47.95 3.00
C LYS A 101 3.40 -47.47 2.03
N MET A 102 4.68 -47.58 2.40
CA MET A 102 5.79 -47.45 1.44
C MET A 102 5.80 -48.66 0.51
N ILE A 103 5.78 -48.41 -0.79
CA ILE A 103 5.65 -49.46 -1.83
C ILE A 103 6.88 -49.57 -2.72
N PHE A 104 7.75 -48.57 -2.72
CA PHE A 104 8.94 -48.54 -3.56
C PHE A 104 9.97 -47.55 -3.02
N GLU A 105 11.23 -47.86 -3.30
CA GLU A 105 12.40 -47.05 -3.03
C GLU A 105 13.32 -47.21 -4.24
N ALA A 106 13.61 -46.11 -4.93
CA ALA A 106 14.55 -46.12 -6.05
C ALA A 106 15.99 -46.26 -5.54
N GLU A 107 16.87 -46.84 -6.37
CA GLU A 107 18.31 -46.85 -6.07
C GLU A 107 18.92 -45.43 -6.13
N SER A 108 18.27 -44.49 -6.84
CA SER A 108 18.68 -43.08 -6.96
C SER A 108 17.78 -42.11 -6.18
N SER A 109 18.28 -40.89 -5.99
CA SER A 109 17.97 -40.03 -4.85
C SER A 109 16.54 -39.45 -4.78
N GLN A 110 15.83 -39.25 -5.91
CA GLN A 110 14.50 -38.60 -5.94
C GLN A 110 13.54 -39.21 -6.96
N VAL A 111 12.23 -38.95 -6.80
CA VAL A 111 11.18 -39.28 -7.77
C VAL A 111 10.42 -38.01 -8.15
N TYR A 112 10.41 -37.64 -9.43
CA TYR A 112 9.80 -36.40 -9.92
C TYR A 112 8.49 -36.59 -10.66
N ALA A 113 8.20 -37.80 -11.16
CA ALA A 113 6.95 -38.05 -11.87
C ALA A 113 6.39 -39.45 -11.60
N LEU A 114 5.06 -39.53 -11.61
CA LEU A 114 4.29 -40.75 -11.46
C LEU A 114 3.19 -40.79 -12.53
N ALA A 115 2.82 -41.98 -12.99
CA ALA A 115 1.64 -42.19 -13.82
C ALA A 115 0.98 -43.55 -13.53
N VAL A 116 -0.33 -43.67 -13.71
CA VAL A 116 -1.07 -44.92 -13.47
C VAL A 116 -1.80 -45.36 -14.74
N ASP A 117 -1.64 -46.63 -15.13
CA ASP A 117 -2.37 -47.19 -16.28
C ASP A 117 -3.78 -47.70 -15.93
N GLY A 118 -4.57 -48.01 -16.97
CA GLY A 118 -5.92 -48.54 -16.80
C GLY A 118 -6.00 -49.91 -16.14
N LYS A 119 -4.86 -50.53 -15.79
CA LYS A 119 -4.76 -51.77 -15.01
C LYS A 119 -4.26 -51.50 -13.57
N ASN A 120 -4.20 -50.24 -13.15
CA ASN A 120 -3.65 -49.77 -11.89
C ASN A 120 -2.17 -50.14 -11.67
N ASN A 121 -1.38 -50.31 -12.75
CA ASN A 121 0.07 -50.35 -12.61
C ASN A 121 0.60 -48.92 -12.45
N LEU A 122 1.58 -48.75 -11.56
CA LEU A 122 2.21 -47.47 -11.30
C LEU A 122 3.53 -47.36 -12.06
N TYR A 123 3.74 -46.27 -12.77
CA TYR A 123 5.01 -45.90 -13.37
C TYR A 123 5.68 -44.86 -12.49
N VAL A 124 6.96 -45.07 -12.19
CA VAL A 124 7.75 -44.23 -11.28
C VAL A 124 9.00 -43.76 -12.02
N ALA A 125 9.18 -42.44 -12.13
CA ALA A 125 10.36 -41.84 -12.74
C ALA A 125 11.32 -41.32 -11.66
N SER A 126 12.52 -41.90 -11.60
CA SER A 126 13.59 -41.46 -10.70
C SER A 126 14.42 -40.34 -11.30
N SER A 127 15.10 -39.54 -10.46
CA SER A 127 16.03 -38.48 -10.88
C SER A 127 16.98 -38.08 -9.72
N PRO A 128 18.22 -37.62 -9.99
CA PRO A 128 18.91 -37.66 -11.29
C PRO A 128 19.21 -39.11 -11.73
N GLU A 129 19.62 -39.31 -12.98
CA GLU A 129 19.73 -40.62 -13.68
C GLU A 129 18.33 -41.20 -13.99
N GLY A 130 17.68 -40.60 -14.98
CA GLY A 130 16.25 -40.59 -15.27
C GLY A 130 15.58 -41.92 -15.63
N LYS A 131 15.64 -42.96 -14.80
CA LYS A 131 14.99 -44.24 -15.08
C LYS A 131 13.49 -44.24 -14.81
N VAL A 132 12.76 -45.04 -15.58
CA VAL A 132 11.33 -45.30 -15.37
C VAL A 132 11.13 -46.76 -14.96
N TYR A 133 10.52 -46.95 -13.79
CA TYR A 133 10.13 -48.26 -13.25
C TYR A 133 8.63 -48.48 -13.44
N LYS A 134 8.24 -49.69 -13.81
CA LYS A 134 6.85 -50.15 -13.78
C LYS A 134 6.62 -51.04 -12.56
N LEU A 135 5.67 -50.66 -11.74
CA LEU A 135 5.25 -51.37 -10.54
C LEU A 135 3.90 -52.04 -10.81
N THR A 136 3.89 -53.36 -10.66
CA THR A 136 2.68 -54.18 -10.70
C THR A 136 2.33 -54.60 -9.29
N PHE A 137 1.04 -54.76 -8.98
CA PHE A 137 0.58 -55.11 -7.64
C PHE A 137 -0.02 -56.53 -7.62
N ASP A 138 0.36 -57.33 -6.62
CA ASP A 138 -0.31 -58.60 -6.35
C ASP A 138 -1.67 -58.40 -5.65
N ALA A 139 -2.44 -59.47 -5.45
CA ALA A 139 -3.74 -59.41 -4.77
C ALA A 139 -3.65 -58.95 -3.30
N GLY A 140 -2.46 -59.01 -2.68
CA GLY A 140 -2.18 -58.48 -1.35
C GLY A 140 -1.72 -57.02 -1.33
N GLY A 141 -1.61 -56.37 -2.50
CA GLY A 141 -1.13 -55.01 -2.64
C GLY A 141 0.38 -54.84 -2.44
N ASN A 142 1.18 -55.89 -2.66
CA ASN A 142 2.63 -55.77 -2.70
C ASN A 142 3.08 -55.40 -4.11
N ALA A 143 3.97 -54.42 -4.20
CA ALA A 143 4.51 -53.96 -5.46
C ALA A 143 5.67 -54.85 -5.92
N LYS A 144 5.69 -55.16 -7.21
CA LYS A 144 6.85 -55.69 -7.93
C LYS A 144 7.29 -54.65 -8.94
N ALA A 145 8.47 -54.06 -8.70
CA ALA A 145 9.08 -53.10 -9.60
C ALA A 145 9.95 -53.80 -10.65
N THR A 146 9.90 -53.29 -11.88
CA THR A 146 10.80 -53.65 -12.98
C THR A 146 11.22 -52.39 -13.72
N GLU A 147 12.50 -52.25 -14.05
CA GLU A 147 12.95 -51.20 -14.97
C GLU A 147 12.19 -51.36 -16.30
N PHE A 148 11.55 -50.28 -16.74
CA PHE A 148 10.66 -50.29 -17.89
C PHE A 148 11.25 -49.50 -19.06
N PHE A 149 11.95 -48.40 -18.76
CA PHE A 149 12.61 -47.57 -19.75
C PHE A 149 13.74 -46.76 -19.11
N ASP A 150 14.86 -46.61 -19.82
CA ASP A 150 15.97 -45.72 -19.49
C ASP A 150 16.21 -44.80 -20.70
N PRO A 151 15.91 -43.49 -20.60
CA PRO A 151 16.20 -42.51 -21.64
C PRO A 151 17.69 -42.14 -21.73
N GLU A 152 18.52 -42.54 -20.75
CA GLU A 152 19.91 -42.08 -20.59
C GLU A 152 20.03 -40.55 -20.42
N GLU A 153 19.02 -39.92 -19.82
CA GLU A 153 18.95 -38.47 -19.59
C GLU A 153 18.93 -38.13 -18.09
N VAL A 154 19.29 -36.89 -17.76
CA VAL A 154 19.52 -36.49 -16.36
C VAL A 154 18.21 -36.47 -15.57
N TYR A 155 17.16 -35.89 -16.14
CA TYR A 155 15.88 -35.70 -15.46
C TYR A 155 14.71 -36.29 -16.25
N VAL A 156 13.75 -36.86 -15.52
CA VAL A 156 12.42 -37.19 -16.05
C VAL A 156 11.37 -36.39 -15.27
N TRP A 157 10.84 -35.35 -15.91
CA TRP A 157 9.99 -34.36 -15.25
C TRP A 157 8.51 -34.72 -15.25
N SER A 158 8.03 -35.42 -16.27
CA SER A 158 6.60 -35.71 -16.40
C SER A 158 6.37 -37.03 -17.13
N LEU A 159 5.36 -37.76 -16.66
CA LEU A 159 4.86 -38.98 -17.26
C LEU A 159 3.39 -38.79 -17.62
N ALA A 160 2.98 -39.25 -18.81
CA ALA A 160 1.58 -39.28 -19.21
C ALA A 160 1.26 -40.58 -19.95
N LEU A 161 0.01 -41.05 -19.89
CA LEU A 161 -0.44 -42.22 -20.64
C LEU A 161 -1.48 -41.80 -21.67
N ASP A 162 -1.35 -42.30 -22.89
CA ASP A 162 -2.38 -42.11 -23.91
C ASP A 162 -3.51 -43.15 -23.80
N GLY A 163 -4.59 -42.96 -24.56
CA GLY A 163 -5.73 -43.88 -24.58
C GLY A 163 -5.41 -45.30 -25.09
N HIS A 164 -4.23 -45.52 -25.65
CA HIS A 164 -3.75 -46.84 -26.09
C HIS A 164 -2.82 -47.50 -25.04
N GLY A 165 -2.53 -46.82 -23.93
CA GLY A 165 -1.65 -47.29 -22.87
C GLY A 165 -0.16 -47.12 -23.17
N ASN A 166 0.22 -46.31 -24.18
CA ASN A 166 1.62 -45.94 -24.35
C ASN A 166 2.00 -44.90 -23.30
N LEU A 167 3.18 -45.07 -22.70
CA LEU A 167 3.75 -44.13 -21.76
C LEU A 167 4.54 -43.06 -22.51
N TRP A 168 4.29 -41.82 -22.16
CA TRP A 168 4.96 -40.64 -22.68
C TRP A 168 5.84 -40.07 -21.58
N VAL A 169 7.12 -39.85 -21.91
CA VAL A 169 8.17 -39.50 -20.95
C VAL A 169 8.78 -38.18 -21.40
N ALA A 170 8.62 -37.15 -20.58
CA ALA A 170 9.20 -35.83 -20.80
C ALA A 170 10.41 -35.61 -19.88
N THR A 171 11.49 -35.10 -20.46
CA THR A 171 12.81 -35.15 -19.85
C THR A 171 13.52 -33.80 -19.81
N GLY A 172 14.72 -33.78 -19.25
CA GLY A 172 15.53 -32.59 -19.09
C GLY A 172 17.03 -32.87 -19.12
N GLU A 173 17.77 -31.93 -19.71
CA GLU A 173 19.19 -32.02 -20.03
C GLU A 173 19.54 -33.26 -20.87
N PRO A 174 19.03 -33.35 -22.13
CA PRO A 174 18.23 -32.36 -22.87
C PRO A 174 16.71 -32.51 -22.71
N GLY A 175 15.95 -31.54 -23.25
CA GLY A 175 14.50 -31.58 -23.27
C GLY A 175 13.98 -32.47 -24.40
N ASN A 176 13.54 -33.67 -24.07
CA ASN A 176 13.00 -34.62 -25.04
C ASN A 176 11.63 -35.18 -24.61
N ILE A 177 10.93 -35.76 -25.58
CA ILE A 177 9.69 -36.50 -25.38
C ILE A 177 9.81 -37.87 -26.03
N TYR A 178 9.78 -38.92 -25.22
CA TYR A 178 9.78 -40.31 -25.67
C TYR A 178 8.38 -40.90 -25.60
N LYS A 179 8.06 -41.75 -26.57
CA LYS A 179 6.89 -42.63 -26.54
C LYS A 179 7.35 -44.06 -26.32
N VAL A 180 6.84 -44.70 -25.28
CA VAL A 180 7.15 -46.08 -24.88
C VAL A 180 5.87 -46.92 -24.97
N ASP A 181 5.87 -47.94 -25.82
CA ASP A 181 4.71 -48.82 -25.96
C ASP A 181 4.52 -49.73 -24.72
N PRO A 182 3.37 -50.41 -24.56
CA PRO A 182 3.14 -51.31 -23.42
C PRO A 182 4.13 -52.48 -23.29
N ALA A 183 4.90 -52.79 -24.35
CA ALA A 183 5.94 -53.81 -24.35
C ALA A 183 7.33 -53.26 -23.94
N GLY A 184 7.44 -51.95 -23.68
CA GLY A 184 8.69 -51.29 -23.29
C GLY A 184 9.52 -50.79 -24.47
N LYS A 185 9.00 -50.84 -25.70
CA LYS A 185 9.73 -50.32 -26.86
C LYS A 185 9.58 -48.80 -26.93
N ALA A 186 10.69 -48.09 -26.74
CA ALA A 186 10.75 -46.64 -26.79
C ALA A 186 11.12 -46.10 -28.19
N THR A 187 10.58 -44.93 -28.51
CA THR A 187 10.98 -44.10 -29.66
C THR A 187 11.02 -42.63 -29.24
N LEU A 188 12.07 -41.91 -29.63
CA LEU A 188 12.09 -40.45 -29.52
C LEU A 188 10.99 -39.87 -30.43
N PHE A 189 10.03 -39.17 -29.83
CA PHE A 189 8.88 -38.61 -30.53
C PHE A 189 9.11 -37.15 -30.91
N TYR A 190 9.69 -36.37 -30.00
CA TYR A 190 9.95 -34.95 -30.22
C TYR A 190 11.19 -34.49 -29.44
N GLU A 191 12.03 -33.70 -30.10
CA GLU A 191 13.19 -33.02 -29.53
C GLU A 191 12.89 -31.52 -29.50
N THR A 192 13.06 -30.88 -28.33
CA THR A 192 12.87 -29.44 -28.19
C THR A 192 14.21 -28.70 -28.18
N GLU A 193 14.19 -27.41 -28.50
CA GLU A 193 15.36 -26.54 -28.34
C GLU A 193 15.55 -26.08 -26.89
N ASP A 194 14.56 -26.25 -26.03
CA ASP A 194 14.61 -25.92 -24.61
C ASP A 194 15.26 -27.07 -23.83
N THR A 195 16.02 -26.77 -22.77
CA THR A 195 16.76 -27.80 -22.01
C THR A 195 15.85 -28.72 -21.21
N HIS A 196 14.60 -28.33 -20.95
CA HIS A 196 13.66 -29.15 -20.18
C HIS A 196 12.23 -29.10 -20.74
N VAL A 197 11.59 -30.27 -20.79
CA VAL A 197 10.13 -30.40 -20.92
C VAL A 197 9.56 -30.72 -19.54
N ARG A 198 9.03 -29.70 -18.85
CA ARG A 198 8.62 -29.77 -17.43
C ARG A 198 7.31 -30.52 -17.21
N LYS A 199 6.34 -30.35 -18.11
CA LYS A 199 5.01 -30.97 -17.97
C LYS A 199 4.48 -31.39 -19.33
N ILE A 200 3.86 -32.56 -19.39
CA ILE A 200 3.09 -33.03 -20.55
C ILE A 200 1.70 -33.51 -20.12
N ILE A 201 0.68 -33.18 -20.92
CA ILE A 201 -0.70 -33.66 -20.77
C ILE A 201 -1.31 -33.93 -22.16
N PHE A 202 -2.41 -34.69 -22.23
CA PHE A 202 -3.18 -34.90 -23.46
C PHE A 202 -4.40 -34.01 -23.53
N ASP A 203 -4.67 -33.45 -24.70
CA ASP A 203 -5.97 -32.83 -25.00
C ASP A 203 -7.02 -33.87 -25.45
N ASP A 204 -8.28 -33.42 -25.57
CA ASP A 204 -9.41 -34.27 -25.97
C ASP A 204 -9.32 -34.84 -27.40
N LYS A 205 -8.40 -34.32 -28.21
CA LYS A 205 -8.12 -34.76 -29.58
C LYS A 205 -6.91 -35.70 -29.66
N GLY A 206 -6.26 -35.99 -28.54
CA GLY A 206 -5.08 -36.83 -28.47
C GLY A 206 -3.79 -36.13 -28.89
N ASN A 207 -3.77 -34.80 -28.95
CA ASN A 207 -2.51 -34.06 -29.07
C ASN A 207 -1.83 -33.96 -27.71
N LEU A 208 -0.49 -33.94 -27.73
CA LEU A 208 0.30 -33.69 -26.54
C LEU A 208 0.44 -32.18 -26.33
N VAL A 209 0.15 -31.70 -25.13
CA VAL A 209 0.45 -30.32 -24.72
C VAL A 209 1.67 -30.38 -23.80
N ALA A 210 2.71 -29.65 -24.15
CA ALA A 210 4.00 -29.62 -23.44
C ALA A 210 4.32 -28.22 -22.93
N GLY A 211 4.76 -28.12 -21.68
CA GLY A 211 5.31 -26.92 -21.06
C GLY A 211 6.82 -27.05 -20.87
N THR A 212 7.60 -26.05 -21.29
CA THR A 212 9.07 -26.10 -21.23
C THR A 212 9.67 -25.17 -20.17
N ALA A 213 10.96 -25.34 -19.89
CA ALA A 213 11.79 -24.39 -19.15
C ALA A 213 12.93 -23.85 -20.03
N ASP A 214 13.42 -22.66 -19.70
CA ASP A 214 14.28 -21.74 -20.48
C ASP A 214 13.46 -20.70 -21.22
N LYS A 215 12.70 -21.14 -22.24
CA LYS A 215 11.83 -20.26 -23.00
C LYS A 215 10.38 -20.31 -22.53
N GLY A 216 10.01 -21.13 -21.56
CA GLY A 216 8.64 -21.13 -21.00
C GLY A 216 7.56 -21.30 -22.07
N LEU A 217 7.79 -22.16 -23.05
CA LEU A 217 6.86 -22.38 -24.16
C LEU A 217 5.74 -23.32 -23.74
N ILE A 218 4.56 -23.05 -24.28
CA ILE A 218 3.43 -23.99 -24.28
C ILE A 218 3.24 -24.45 -25.71
N MET A 219 3.49 -25.72 -25.98
CA MET A 219 3.43 -26.30 -27.32
C MET A 219 2.35 -27.37 -27.40
N ARG A 220 1.61 -27.40 -28.52
CA ARG A 220 0.76 -28.53 -28.89
C ARG A 220 1.46 -29.33 -29.99
N ILE A 221 1.61 -30.63 -29.77
CA ILE A 221 2.26 -31.56 -30.70
C ILE A 221 1.21 -32.58 -31.14
N ASP A 222 0.94 -32.60 -32.44
CA ASP A 222 -0.04 -33.54 -33.00
C ASP A 222 0.52 -34.98 -33.05
N PRO A 223 -0.31 -36.02 -33.26
CA PRO A 223 0.15 -37.41 -33.32
C PRO A 223 1.19 -37.71 -34.42
N SER A 224 1.40 -36.81 -35.39
CA SER A 224 2.44 -36.94 -36.42
C SER A 224 3.79 -36.38 -35.98
N GLY A 225 3.87 -35.77 -34.80
CA GLY A 225 5.07 -35.13 -34.26
C GLY A 225 5.21 -33.66 -34.64
N LYS A 226 4.18 -33.04 -35.27
CA LYS A 226 4.25 -31.64 -35.66
C LYS A 226 3.88 -30.76 -34.46
N ALA A 227 4.85 -29.99 -33.97
CA ALA A 227 4.65 -29.02 -32.90
C ALA A 227 4.12 -27.67 -33.40
N PHE A 228 3.32 -27.03 -32.56
CA PHE A 228 2.82 -25.67 -32.72
C PHE A 228 2.84 -24.96 -31.36
N VAL A 229 3.55 -23.84 -31.25
CA VAL A 229 3.58 -23.03 -30.02
C VAL A 229 2.21 -22.36 -29.85
N LEU A 230 1.49 -22.75 -28.79
CA LEU A 230 0.25 -22.10 -28.37
C LEU A 230 0.52 -20.77 -27.68
N PHE A 231 1.58 -20.71 -26.88
CA PHE A 231 1.94 -19.51 -26.14
C PHE A 231 3.44 -19.46 -25.82
N ASP A 232 4.00 -18.26 -25.93
CA ASP A 232 5.37 -17.92 -25.57
C ASP A 232 5.34 -17.07 -24.29
N SER A 233 5.49 -17.72 -23.12
CA SER A 233 5.29 -17.07 -21.83
C SER A 233 6.33 -16.00 -21.57
N PRO A 234 5.98 -14.81 -21.03
CA PRO A 234 6.97 -13.87 -20.51
C PRO A 234 7.89 -14.46 -19.45
N LEU A 235 7.48 -15.52 -18.76
CA LEU A 235 8.25 -16.20 -17.73
C LEU A 235 9.02 -17.39 -18.32
N VAL A 236 10.18 -17.69 -17.74
CA VAL A 236 11.13 -18.69 -18.27
C VAL A 236 10.69 -20.15 -18.11
N GLU A 237 9.70 -20.45 -17.26
CA GLU A 237 9.34 -21.82 -16.94
C GLU A 237 7.81 -22.00 -16.87
N ILE A 238 7.32 -23.08 -17.48
CA ILE A 238 5.96 -23.61 -17.26
C ILE A 238 6.05 -24.73 -16.22
N THR A 239 5.51 -24.49 -15.02
CA THR A 239 5.61 -25.44 -13.89
C THR A 239 4.55 -26.52 -13.94
N ASP A 240 3.34 -26.19 -14.39
CA ASP A 240 2.24 -27.15 -14.48
C ASP A 240 1.21 -26.77 -15.56
N LEU A 241 0.45 -27.77 -16.01
CA LEU A 241 -0.58 -27.66 -17.04
C LEU A 241 -1.83 -28.41 -16.60
N LEU A 242 -2.99 -27.80 -16.81
CA LEU A 242 -4.30 -28.37 -16.50
C LEU A 242 -5.28 -28.03 -17.63
N ILE A 243 -6.00 -29.03 -18.15
CA ILE A 243 -7.18 -28.79 -19.00
C ILE A 243 -8.41 -28.98 -18.11
N ASP A 244 -9.22 -27.94 -17.98
CA ASP A 244 -10.44 -27.96 -17.16
C ASP A 244 -11.56 -28.78 -17.83
N HIS A 245 -12.67 -29.01 -17.13
CA HIS A 245 -13.80 -29.76 -17.68
C HIS A 245 -14.45 -29.06 -18.89
N ASN A 246 -14.27 -27.74 -19.04
CA ASN A 246 -14.76 -26.97 -20.18
C ASN A 246 -13.83 -27.10 -21.40
N GLY A 247 -12.63 -27.65 -21.20
CA GLY A 247 -11.54 -27.86 -22.15
C GLY A 247 -10.70 -26.61 -22.42
N ASP A 248 -10.68 -25.66 -21.49
CA ASP A 248 -9.71 -24.57 -21.50
C ASP A 248 -8.40 -25.02 -20.84
N LEU A 249 -7.28 -24.58 -21.41
CA LEU A 249 -5.95 -24.91 -20.92
C LEU A 249 -5.47 -23.84 -19.96
N TYR A 250 -5.18 -24.24 -18.72
CA TYR A 250 -4.51 -23.44 -17.71
C TYR A 250 -3.03 -23.81 -17.64
N ALA A 251 -2.18 -22.80 -17.57
CA ALA A 251 -0.74 -22.98 -17.47
C ALA A 251 -0.17 -22.13 -16.34
N ALA A 252 0.45 -22.80 -15.37
CA ALA A 252 1.21 -22.17 -14.32
C ALA A 252 2.61 -21.86 -14.85
N ALA A 253 3.04 -20.62 -14.70
CA ALA A 253 4.36 -20.17 -15.12
C ALA A 253 5.09 -19.47 -13.98
N SER A 254 6.42 -19.58 -13.97
CA SER A 254 7.26 -18.95 -12.96
C SER A 254 8.64 -18.54 -13.47
N GLY A 255 9.30 -17.67 -12.70
CA GLY A 255 10.69 -17.28 -12.91
C GLY A 255 10.86 -15.84 -13.37
N ALA A 256 12.04 -15.52 -13.89
CA ALA A 256 12.34 -14.18 -14.36
C ALA A 256 11.53 -13.84 -15.61
N SER A 257 11.12 -12.57 -15.72
CA SER A 257 10.47 -12.07 -16.94
C SER A 257 11.52 -11.86 -18.04
N ARG A 258 11.40 -12.58 -19.16
CA ARG A 258 12.25 -12.47 -20.35
C ARG A 258 12.04 -11.15 -21.11
N PHE A 259 10.85 -10.55 -21.01
CA PHE A 259 10.50 -9.28 -21.66
C PHE A 259 10.56 -8.10 -20.68
N GLN A 260 11.71 -7.77 -20.12
CA GLN A 260 11.85 -6.50 -19.37
C GLN A 260 12.01 -5.32 -20.35
N ARG A 261 11.21 -4.25 -20.16
CA ARG A 261 11.50 -2.94 -20.79
C ARG A 261 12.85 -2.41 -20.26
N PRO A 262 13.68 -1.76 -21.10
CA PRO A 262 14.94 -1.18 -20.65
C PRO A 262 14.68 -0.24 -19.46
N ARG A 263 15.33 -0.51 -18.32
CA ARG A 263 15.36 0.46 -17.23
C ARG A 263 16.08 1.71 -17.75
N GLN A 264 15.40 2.84 -17.68
CA GLN A 264 16.01 4.15 -17.90
C GLN A 264 17.21 4.25 -16.94
N PRO A 265 18.44 4.55 -17.42
CA PRO A 265 19.60 4.56 -16.56
C PRO A 265 19.43 5.62 -15.47
N ALA A 266 19.51 5.19 -14.21
CA ALA A 266 19.58 6.10 -13.08
C ALA A 266 20.86 6.96 -13.20
N PRO A 267 20.85 8.23 -12.73
CA PRO A 267 22.02 9.09 -12.77
C PRO A 267 23.17 8.44 -12.00
N ALA A 268 24.35 8.40 -12.63
CA ALA A 268 25.55 7.79 -12.08
C ALA A 268 25.95 8.46 -10.75
N THR A 269 26.00 7.68 -9.67
CA THR A 269 26.70 8.04 -8.44
C THR A 269 27.94 7.17 -8.30
N ASN A 270 29.09 7.85 -8.25
CA ASN A 270 30.50 7.47 -8.09
C ASN A 270 30.89 6.00 -7.81
N PRO A 271 31.97 5.50 -8.44
CA PRO A 271 32.50 4.16 -8.19
C PRO A 271 33.38 4.10 -6.92
N PRO A 272 33.32 3.01 -6.12
CA PRO A 272 34.41 2.62 -5.26
C PRO A 272 35.37 1.66 -5.98
N ASN A 273 36.66 1.81 -5.65
CA ASN A 273 37.82 1.11 -6.18
C ASN A 273 37.70 -0.43 -6.22
N LEU A 274 38.17 -1.02 -7.33
CA LEU A 274 38.53 -2.43 -7.46
C LEU A 274 40.06 -2.55 -7.36
N THR A 275 40.54 -3.34 -6.39
CA THR A 275 41.88 -3.94 -6.41
C THR A 275 41.77 -5.39 -6.82
N SER A 276 42.57 -5.76 -7.83
CA SER A 276 42.66 -7.06 -8.47
C SER A 276 43.24 -8.17 -7.57
N GLY A 277 42.75 -9.39 -7.73
CA GLY A 277 43.42 -10.60 -7.23
C GLY A 277 42.74 -11.90 -7.65
N ASN A 278 43.40 -12.60 -8.58
CA ASN A 278 43.34 -14.01 -8.97
C ASN A 278 42.31 -14.55 -9.98
N GLU A 279 42.89 -15.06 -11.06
CA GLU A 279 42.36 -15.98 -12.07
C GLU A 279 42.10 -17.37 -11.50
N GLY A 280 41.02 -18.01 -11.98
CA GLY A 280 40.72 -19.42 -11.81
C GLY A 280 39.53 -19.81 -12.68
N ASN A 281 39.79 -20.54 -13.77
CA ASN A 281 38.80 -21.13 -14.69
C ASN A 281 37.84 -22.08 -13.95
N VAL A 282 36.52 -21.87 -14.07
CA VAL A 282 35.47 -22.91 -13.98
C VAL A 282 34.29 -22.49 -14.88
N ALA A 283 33.74 -23.46 -15.62
CA ALA A 283 32.59 -23.32 -16.51
C ALA A 283 31.33 -22.81 -15.77
N GLY A 284 30.50 -22.03 -16.48
CA GLY A 284 29.31 -21.39 -15.92
C GLY A 284 28.14 -22.37 -15.76
N ASP A 285 27.74 -22.56 -14.50
CA ASP A 285 26.39 -22.96 -14.09
C ASP A 285 25.55 -21.68 -13.93
N GLU A 286 24.44 -21.56 -14.66
CA GLU A 286 23.38 -20.57 -14.42
C GLU A 286 22.23 -21.21 -13.62
N ASP A 287 22.18 -20.93 -12.32
CA ASP A 287 20.98 -20.61 -11.52
C ASP A 287 19.70 -21.49 -11.61
N LEU A 288 19.82 -22.81 -11.73
CA LEU A 288 18.78 -23.76 -11.28
C LEU A 288 19.09 -24.23 -9.84
N ASP A 289 18.77 -23.38 -8.87
CA ASP A 289 19.14 -23.62 -7.47
C ASP A 289 18.27 -24.72 -6.81
N LEU A 290 18.72 -25.96 -6.95
CA LEU A 290 18.65 -26.97 -5.91
C LEU A 290 19.81 -26.73 -4.92
N GLN A 291 19.64 -25.84 -3.94
CA GLN A 291 20.46 -25.84 -2.72
C GLN A 291 19.64 -26.01 -1.43
N VAL A 292 19.94 -27.18 -0.86
CA VAL A 292 19.89 -27.62 0.53
C VAL A 292 20.24 -26.51 1.53
N GLN A 293 19.34 -26.22 2.47
CA GLN A 293 19.66 -25.37 3.63
C GLN A 293 20.68 -26.08 4.54
N GLN A 294 21.89 -25.53 4.62
CA GLN A 294 22.63 -25.46 5.88
C GLN A 294 22.66 -24.02 6.37
N ILE A 295 22.20 -23.84 7.60
CA ILE A 295 22.01 -22.56 8.29
C ILE A 295 23.35 -21.82 8.38
N SER A 296 23.46 -20.69 7.68
CA SER A 296 24.29 -19.58 8.13
C SER A 296 23.73 -18.24 7.62
N VAL A 297 23.55 -17.33 8.58
CA VAL A 297 22.86 -16.05 8.41
C VAL A 297 23.80 -15.04 7.76
N SER A 298 23.54 -14.65 6.52
CA SER A 298 24.05 -13.38 5.98
C SER A 298 23.11 -12.81 4.91
N ARG A 299 22.50 -11.68 5.26
CA ARG A 299 21.70 -10.82 4.38
C ARG A 299 22.59 -10.24 3.28
N SER A 300 22.26 -10.55 2.03
CA SER A 300 21.91 -9.59 0.96
C SER A 300 22.33 -10.11 -0.42
N SER A 301 21.39 -10.74 -1.13
CA SER A 301 21.38 -10.71 -2.59
C SER A 301 20.01 -10.14 -3.01
N ARG A 302 20.03 -9.08 -3.81
CA ARG A 302 18.83 -8.52 -4.43
C ARG A 302 18.34 -9.55 -5.46
N SER A 303 17.37 -10.39 -5.07
CA SER A 303 16.77 -11.38 -5.97
C SER A 303 16.12 -10.68 -7.16
N ALA A 304 16.36 -11.19 -8.37
CA ALA A 304 15.49 -10.93 -9.52
C ALA A 304 14.04 -11.15 -9.09
N ALA A 305 13.11 -10.30 -9.55
CA ALA A 305 11.70 -10.44 -9.20
C ALA A 305 11.20 -11.83 -9.62
N LYS A 306 10.97 -12.71 -8.64
CA LYS A 306 10.34 -14.02 -8.85
C LYS A 306 8.89 -13.75 -9.19
N ASN A 307 8.54 -13.80 -10.47
CA ASN A 307 7.17 -13.63 -10.90
C ASN A 307 6.52 -15.01 -11.03
N SER A 308 5.23 -15.10 -10.74
CA SER A 308 4.41 -16.25 -11.10
C SER A 308 3.10 -15.79 -11.71
N ALA A 309 2.61 -16.54 -12.68
CA ALA A 309 1.38 -16.24 -13.40
C ALA A 309 0.61 -17.52 -13.71
N LEU A 310 -0.72 -17.40 -13.70
CA LEU A 310 -1.62 -18.38 -14.27
C LEU A 310 -2.14 -17.81 -15.59
N TYR A 311 -1.91 -18.51 -16.69
CA TYR A 311 -2.47 -18.20 -17.99
C TYR A 311 -3.64 -19.12 -18.29
N ARG A 312 -4.70 -18.58 -18.90
CA ARG A 312 -5.80 -19.35 -19.47
C ARG A 312 -5.77 -19.21 -20.99
N ILE A 313 -5.77 -20.34 -21.69
CA ILE A 313 -5.81 -20.44 -23.14
C ILE A 313 -7.15 -21.10 -23.49
N GLY A 314 -8.08 -20.31 -24.02
CA GLY A 314 -9.39 -20.78 -24.43
C GLY A 314 -9.34 -21.69 -25.65
N LYS A 315 -10.41 -22.47 -25.87
CA LYS A 315 -10.56 -23.32 -27.08
C LYS A 315 -10.47 -22.55 -28.40
N ASP A 316 -10.78 -21.26 -28.39
CA ASP A 316 -10.66 -20.34 -29.52
C ASP A 316 -9.23 -19.82 -29.73
N GLY A 317 -8.30 -20.18 -28.85
CA GLY A 317 -6.91 -19.72 -28.84
C GLY A 317 -6.71 -18.38 -28.13
N ARG A 318 -7.74 -17.83 -27.47
CA ARG A 318 -7.62 -16.57 -26.72
C ARG A 318 -6.82 -16.80 -25.44
N ILE A 319 -5.81 -15.95 -25.22
CA ILE A 319 -4.90 -16.07 -24.09
C ILE A 319 -5.17 -14.93 -23.12
N GLU A 320 -5.40 -15.27 -21.86
CA GLU A 320 -5.62 -14.31 -20.78
C GLU A 320 -4.64 -14.58 -19.64
N THR A 321 -4.01 -13.53 -19.12
CA THR A 321 -3.34 -13.60 -17.81
C THR A 321 -4.43 -13.61 -16.75
N PHE A 322 -4.67 -14.78 -16.18
CA PHE A 322 -5.78 -15.03 -15.27
C PHE A 322 -5.45 -14.62 -13.83
N TRP A 323 -4.19 -14.79 -13.43
CA TRP A 323 -3.69 -14.36 -12.13
C TRP A 323 -2.19 -14.09 -12.18
N THR A 324 -1.71 -13.20 -11.31
CA THR A 324 -0.28 -12.94 -11.13
C THR A 324 0.04 -12.75 -9.66
N SER A 325 1.19 -13.27 -9.23
CA SER A 325 1.75 -12.99 -7.91
C SER A 325 3.24 -12.75 -7.97
N ARG A 326 3.71 -11.96 -7.01
CA ARG A 326 5.13 -11.69 -6.76
C ARG A 326 5.69 -12.51 -5.59
N PRO A 327 4.97 -12.70 -4.47
CA PRO A 327 5.48 -13.57 -3.40
C PRO A 327 5.22 -15.06 -3.63
N ASP A 328 4.18 -15.44 -4.35
CA ASP A 328 3.70 -16.83 -4.35
C ASP A 328 3.94 -17.48 -5.72
N ARG A 329 4.86 -18.47 -5.78
CA ARG A 329 5.10 -19.30 -6.98
C ARG A 329 4.06 -20.42 -7.07
N ILE A 330 3.42 -20.60 -8.22
CA ILE A 330 2.53 -21.75 -8.44
C ILE A 330 3.35 -23.01 -8.76
N HIS A 331 3.15 -24.08 -7.99
CA HIS A 331 3.81 -25.37 -8.20
C HIS A 331 2.90 -26.41 -8.85
N ALA A 332 1.61 -26.43 -8.48
CA ALA A 332 0.67 -27.41 -8.99
C ALA A 332 -0.73 -26.82 -9.17
N LEU A 333 -1.44 -27.37 -10.14
CA LEU A 333 -2.82 -27.05 -10.49
C LEU A 333 -3.69 -28.29 -10.33
N SER A 334 -4.95 -28.08 -9.95
CA SER A 334 -5.99 -29.10 -10.02
C SER A 334 -7.35 -28.44 -10.24
N GLU A 335 -8.39 -29.22 -10.50
CA GLU A 335 -9.76 -28.72 -10.65
C GLU A 335 -10.64 -29.38 -9.59
N ASP A 336 -11.39 -28.61 -8.82
CA ASP A 336 -12.35 -29.18 -7.85
C ASP A 336 -13.62 -29.72 -8.54
N ASP A 337 -14.58 -30.22 -7.77
CA ASP A 337 -15.85 -30.74 -8.34
C ASP A 337 -16.83 -29.64 -8.77
N GLN A 338 -16.53 -28.38 -8.46
CA GLN A 338 -17.32 -27.21 -8.85
C GLN A 338 -16.79 -26.57 -10.14
N GLY A 339 -15.68 -27.08 -10.69
CA GLY A 339 -15.02 -26.51 -11.85
C GLY A 339 -14.12 -25.32 -11.52
N HIS A 340 -13.76 -25.15 -10.24
CA HIS A 340 -12.78 -24.14 -9.85
C HIS A 340 -11.37 -24.70 -9.99
N VAL A 341 -10.47 -23.89 -10.52
CA VAL A 341 -9.04 -24.20 -10.59
C VAL A 341 -8.43 -23.94 -9.22
N LEU A 342 -7.79 -24.96 -8.66
CA LEU A 342 -7.02 -24.89 -7.43
C LEU A 342 -5.55 -24.62 -7.76
N LEU A 343 -4.93 -23.72 -7.01
CA LEU A 343 -3.53 -23.36 -7.15
C LEU A 343 -2.81 -23.64 -5.84
N ALA A 344 -1.83 -24.53 -5.88
CA ALA A 344 -0.90 -24.76 -4.78
C ALA A 344 0.36 -23.90 -4.98
N THR A 345 0.69 -23.10 -3.98
CA THR A 345 1.81 -22.16 -4.07
C THR A 345 2.93 -22.40 -3.08
N GLY A 346 4.11 -21.89 -3.43
CA GLY A 346 5.33 -21.84 -2.63
C GLY A 346 5.45 -20.56 -1.81
N ASP A 347 6.53 -20.49 -1.02
CA ASP A 347 6.96 -19.41 -0.10
C ASP A 347 6.07 -19.16 1.13
N HIS A 348 4.75 -19.30 1.00
CA HIS A 348 3.80 -19.15 2.12
C HIS A 348 2.83 -20.34 2.28
N GLY A 349 2.97 -21.42 1.51
CA GLY A 349 2.14 -22.62 1.72
C GLY A 349 0.65 -22.41 1.45
N ARG A 350 0.29 -21.59 0.46
CA ARG A 350 -1.09 -21.17 0.21
C ARG A 350 -1.80 -22.02 -0.82
N LEU A 351 -3.07 -22.30 -0.53
CA LEU A 351 -4.00 -22.92 -1.45
C LEU A 351 -5.05 -21.89 -1.87
N TYR A 352 -5.10 -21.57 -3.16
CA TYR A 352 -6.13 -20.73 -3.74
C TYR A 352 -7.15 -21.56 -4.52
N SER A 353 -8.40 -21.11 -4.54
CA SER A 353 -9.43 -21.57 -5.47
C SER A 353 -9.83 -20.41 -6.37
N MET A 354 -9.94 -20.66 -7.67
CA MET A 354 -10.28 -19.68 -8.70
C MET A 354 -11.45 -20.15 -9.53
N SER A 355 -12.48 -19.33 -9.61
CA SER A 355 -13.61 -19.55 -10.50
C SER A 355 -13.25 -19.23 -11.96
N SER A 356 -14.06 -19.73 -12.90
CA SER A 356 -13.91 -19.45 -14.32
C SER A 356 -14.09 -17.98 -14.70
N SER A 357 -14.66 -17.15 -13.81
CA SER A 357 -14.78 -15.70 -13.97
C SER A 357 -13.59 -14.90 -13.42
N GLY A 358 -12.63 -15.57 -12.75
CA GLY A 358 -11.44 -14.94 -12.18
C GLY A 358 -11.58 -14.51 -10.72
N GLU A 359 -12.73 -14.76 -10.08
CA GLU A 359 -12.85 -14.60 -8.63
C GLU A 359 -11.98 -15.65 -7.93
N PHE A 360 -11.19 -15.22 -6.95
CA PHE A 360 -10.27 -16.10 -6.24
C PHE A 360 -10.50 -16.06 -4.73
N THR A 361 -10.23 -17.17 -4.06
CA THR A 361 -10.34 -17.31 -2.61
C THR A 361 -9.07 -17.94 -2.06
N LEU A 362 -8.49 -17.36 -1.01
CA LEU A 362 -7.48 -18.04 -0.21
C LEU A 362 -8.18 -19.07 0.68
N LEU A 363 -8.08 -20.35 0.31
CA LEU A 363 -8.73 -21.44 1.03
C LEU A 363 -7.98 -21.78 2.32
N ALA A 364 -6.65 -21.79 2.27
CA ALA A 364 -5.82 -22.07 3.42
C ALA A 364 -4.39 -21.57 3.24
N GLU A 365 -3.72 -21.39 4.37
CA GLU A 365 -2.27 -21.22 4.50
C GLU A 365 -1.80 -22.31 5.46
N LEU A 366 -0.92 -23.20 5.00
CA LEU A 366 -0.36 -24.28 5.80
C LEU A 366 0.99 -23.86 6.40
N ASP A 367 1.37 -24.47 7.52
CA ASP A 367 2.66 -24.21 8.18
C ASP A 367 3.83 -24.56 7.26
N GLU A 368 3.65 -25.55 6.38
CA GLU A 368 4.61 -25.88 5.33
C GLU A 368 4.56 -24.84 4.20
N MET A 369 5.58 -24.00 4.15
CA MET A 369 5.72 -22.91 3.18
C MET A 369 5.64 -23.31 1.69
N GLN A 370 5.63 -24.61 1.33
CA GLN A 370 5.51 -25.03 -0.08
C GLN A 370 4.49 -26.15 -0.26
N LEU A 371 3.41 -25.84 -0.99
CA LEU A 371 2.49 -26.83 -1.52
C LEU A 371 2.96 -27.19 -2.93
N THR A 372 3.53 -28.37 -3.10
CA THR A 372 4.24 -28.74 -4.35
C THR A 372 3.44 -29.65 -5.25
N VAL A 373 2.43 -30.33 -4.72
CA VAL A 373 1.61 -31.25 -5.51
C VAL A 373 0.12 -31.14 -5.14
N LEU A 374 -0.74 -31.26 -6.15
CA LEU A 374 -2.20 -31.34 -6.02
C LEU A 374 -2.70 -32.49 -6.88
N GLU A 375 -3.50 -33.38 -6.29
CA GLU A 375 -4.13 -34.47 -7.03
C GLU A 375 -5.59 -34.62 -6.64
N LYS A 376 -6.45 -34.69 -7.66
CA LYS A 376 -7.85 -35.04 -7.50
C LYS A 376 -8.03 -36.54 -7.70
N ALA A 377 -8.33 -37.25 -6.62
CA ALA A 377 -8.70 -38.65 -6.72
C ALA A 377 -10.06 -38.83 -7.42
N ARG A 378 -10.32 -40.00 -8.02
CA ARG A 378 -11.59 -40.31 -8.70
C ARG A 378 -12.84 -40.10 -7.84
N HIS A 379 -12.74 -40.26 -6.53
CA HIS A 379 -13.85 -40.01 -5.60
C HIS A 379 -14.06 -38.52 -5.28
N GLY A 380 -13.33 -37.61 -5.94
CA GLY A 380 -13.47 -36.16 -5.86
C GLY A 380 -12.75 -35.49 -4.68
N ALA A 381 -11.96 -36.22 -3.89
CA ALA A 381 -11.15 -35.58 -2.86
C ALA A 381 -9.86 -35.03 -3.47
N ILE A 382 -9.45 -33.85 -3.00
CA ILE A 382 -8.18 -33.24 -3.37
C ILE A 382 -7.15 -33.56 -2.30
N TYR A 383 -6.01 -34.08 -2.73
CA TYR A 383 -4.84 -34.33 -1.91
C TYR A 383 -3.79 -33.28 -2.21
N ILE A 384 -3.13 -32.82 -1.15
CA ILE A 384 -2.11 -31.79 -1.19
C ILE A 384 -0.85 -32.41 -0.62
N GLY A 385 0.26 -32.36 -1.34
CA GLY A 385 1.57 -32.74 -0.82
C GLY A 385 2.46 -31.52 -0.66
N THR A 386 3.25 -31.52 0.41
CA THR A 386 4.09 -30.38 0.79
C THR A 386 5.57 -30.68 0.65
N SER A 387 6.36 -29.61 0.61
CA SER A 387 7.82 -29.60 0.55
C SER A 387 8.37 -28.64 1.59
N ASN A 388 9.56 -28.93 2.14
CA ASN A 388 10.13 -28.46 3.42
C ASN A 388 9.71 -29.26 4.67
N ALA A 389 8.63 -30.03 4.54
CA ALA A 389 8.29 -31.22 5.29
C ALA A 389 7.30 -32.00 4.42
N GLY A 390 7.62 -33.24 4.08
CA GLY A 390 6.87 -34.06 3.13
C GLY A 390 5.60 -34.62 3.74
N LYS A 391 4.55 -33.79 3.86
CA LYS A 391 3.26 -34.20 4.40
C LYS A 391 2.21 -34.29 3.32
N VAL A 392 1.23 -35.15 3.57
CA VAL A 392 0.04 -35.30 2.74
C VAL A 392 -1.17 -34.84 3.53
N TYR A 393 -1.87 -33.89 2.94
CA TYR A 393 -3.13 -33.37 3.44
C TYR A 393 -4.27 -33.74 2.49
N ARG A 394 -5.49 -33.74 3.03
CA ARG A 394 -6.73 -33.86 2.26
C ARG A 394 -7.60 -32.64 2.47
N LEU A 395 -7.98 -32.00 1.37
CA LEU A 395 -9.00 -30.96 1.37
C LEU A 395 -10.38 -31.61 1.51
N ASN A 396 -11.05 -31.33 2.63
CA ASN A 396 -12.37 -31.87 2.90
C ASN A 396 -13.45 -31.01 2.23
N ARG A 397 -14.59 -31.63 1.91
CA ARG A 397 -15.79 -30.89 1.48
C ARG A 397 -16.49 -30.16 2.63
N ARG A 398 -16.07 -30.43 3.87
CA ARG A 398 -16.54 -29.77 5.08
C ARG A 398 -15.79 -28.46 5.33
N VAL A 399 -16.44 -27.52 5.99
CA VAL A 399 -15.81 -26.32 6.54
C VAL A 399 -15.43 -26.52 7.99
N ASN A 400 -14.54 -25.68 8.51
CA ASN A 400 -14.16 -25.70 9.92
C ASN A 400 -15.39 -25.56 10.83
N SER A 401 -15.36 -26.20 12.00
CA SER A 401 -16.44 -26.09 12.99
C SER A 401 -16.50 -24.69 13.61
N GLU A 402 -15.36 -24.02 13.70
CA GLU A 402 -15.25 -22.62 14.10
C GLU A 402 -14.10 -21.92 13.39
N GLY A 403 -14.15 -20.59 13.36
CA GLY A 403 -13.13 -19.73 12.81
C GLY A 403 -13.33 -18.31 13.31
N GLU A 404 -12.25 -17.54 13.34
CA GLU A 404 -12.24 -16.17 13.84
C GLU A 404 -11.50 -15.26 12.85
N TYR A 405 -12.11 -14.13 12.51
CA TYR A 405 -11.44 -13.02 11.86
C TYR A 405 -11.20 -11.92 12.89
N ILE A 406 -9.96 -11.49 13.05
CA ILE A 406 -9.58 -10.39 13.95
C ILE A 406 -9.17 -9.20 13.08
N SER A 407 -9.82 -8.05 13.24
CA SER A 407 -9.45 -6.86 12.45
C SER A 407 -8.06 -6.36 12.80
N GLU A 408 -7.49 -5.52 11.93
CA GLU A 408 -6.39 -4.65 12.33
C GLU A 408 -6.75 -3.81 13.58
N VAL A 409 -5.73 -3.32 14.28
CA VAL A 409 -5.94 -2.37 15.36
C VAL A 409 -6.23 -1.00 14.76
N PHE A 410 -7.46 -0.54 14.94
CA PHE A 410 -7.87 0.79 14.50
C PHE A 410 -7.38 1.87 15.48
N ASP A 411 -6.65 2.86 14.98
CA ASP A 411 -6.17 4.01 15.73
C ASP A 411 -7.06 5.24 15.52
N ALA A 412 -7.88 5.58 16.53
CA ALA A 412 -8.70 6.78 16.51
C ALA A 412 -7.89 8.08 16.75
N LYS A 413 -6.55 8.01 16.84
CA LYS A 413 -5.57 9.08 17.08
C LYS A 413 -5.63 9.73 18.46
N ILE A 414 -6.83 9.88 19.00
CA ILE A 414 -7.08 10.36 20.36
C ILE A 414 -8.13 9.48 21.04
N VAL A 415 -8.20 9.57 22.37
CA VAL A 415 -9.18 8.83 23.16
C VAL A 415 -10.59 9.17 22.68
N SER A 416 -11.31 8.13 22.27
CA SER A 416 -12.61 8.22 21.61
C SER A 416 -13.62 7.34 22.31
N ARG A 417 -14.90 7.72 22.22
CA ARG A 417 -16.02 6.88 22.61
C ARG A 417 -16.48 6.08 21.41
N TRP A 418 -16.69 4.79 21.59
CA TRP A 418 -17.19 3.92 20.54
C TRP A 418 -18.71 4.03 20.43
N GLY A 419 -19.21 4.12 19.21
CA GLY A 419 -20.63 4.21 18.87
C GLY A 419 -21.25 2.83 18.74
N SER A 420 -21.78 2.53 17.56
CA SER A 420 -22.43 1.25 17.25
C SER A 420 -21.60 0.44 16.26
N VAL A 421 -21.59 -0.88 16.42
CA VAL A 421 -21.11 -1.83 15.42
C VAL A 421 -22.29 -2.31 14.57
N ASN A 422 -22.12 -2.32 13.25
CA ASN A 422 -23.09 -2.81 12.26
C ASN A 422 -22.39 -3.77 11.31
N TRP A 423 -23.13 -4.73 10.75
CA TRP A 423 -22.57 -5.63 9.75
C TRP A 423 -23.64 -6.14 8.79
N GLU A 424 -23.20 -6.43 7.57
CA GLU A 424 -23.99 -7.15 6.58
C GLU A 424 -23.46 -8.58 6.47
N ALA A 425 -24.35 -9.55 6.64
CA ALA A 425 -23.99 -10.95 6.52
C ALA A 425 -25.13 -11.78 5.92
N GLU A 426 -24.76 -12.79 5.16
CA GLU A 426 -25.66 -13.83 4.68
C GLU A 426 -25.68 -14.97 5.68
N ALA A 427 -26.81 -15.13 6.37
CA ALA A 427 -27.02 -16.22 7.32
C ALA A 427 -27.29 -17.53 6.58
N ARG A 428 -26.61 -18.61 6.99
CA ARG A 428 -26.86 -19.96 6.46
C ARG A 428 -27.37 -20.90 7.55
N PRO A 429 -28.34 -21.79 7.25
CA PRO A 429 -28.80 -22.79 8.22
C PRO A 429 -27.63 -23.63 8.76
N GLY A 430 -27.59 -23.84 10.09
CA GLY A 430 -26.51 -24.58 10.75
C GLY A 430 -25.26 -23.75 11.08
N ALA A 431 -25.17 -22.51 10.58
CA ALA A 431 -24.06 -21.60 10.84
C ALA A 431 -24.47 -20.39 11.70
N LYS A 432 -23.50 -19.82 12.42
CA LYS A 432 -23.68 -18.62 13.24
C LYS A 432 -22.48 -17.70 13.11
N LEU A 433 -22.75 -16.40 12.97
CA LEU A 433 -21.78 -15.33 13.06
C LEU A 433 -22.01 -14.53 14.35
N MET A 434 -20.95 -14.19 15.07
CA MET A 434 -20.98 -13.38 16.29
C MET A 434 -19.87 -12.33 16.23
N LEU A 435 -20.17 -11.08 16.58
CA LEU A 435 -19.17 -10.03 16.64
C LEU A 435 -18.78 -9.70 18.08
N PHE A 436 -17.55 -9.26 18.25
CA PHE A 436 -16.97 -8.80 19.51
C PHE A 436 -16.09 -7.58 19.26
N SER A 437 -15.82 -6.82 20.30
CA SER A 437 -14.88 -5.70 20.26
C SER A 437 -14.03 -5.64 21.53
N ARG A 438 -12.83 -5.09 21.41
CA ARG A 438 -12.00 -4.71 22.57
C ARG A 438 -11.28 -3.40 22.26
N SER A 439 -10.83 -2.70 23.28
CA SER A 439 -10.18 -1.40 23.13
C SER A 439 -9.06 -1.19 24.13
N GLY A 440 -8.08 -0.36 23.78
CA GLY A 440 -6.93 -0.04 24.63
C GLY A 440 -6.28 1.29 24.27
N ASN A 441 -5.25 1.66 25.04
CA ASN A 441 -4.50 2.91 24.84
C ASN A 441 -3.04 2.67 24.41
N THR A 442 -2.68 1.43 24.09
CA THR A 442 -1.42 1.04 23.46
C THR A 442 -1.68 0.57 22.03
N GLU A 443 -0.73 0.76 21.12
CA GLU A 443 -0.87 0.41 19.70
C GLU A 443 -0.96 -1.11 19.48
N GLU A 444 -0.15 -1.87 20.20
CA GLU A 444 -0.21 -3.34 20.20
C GLU A 444 -1.12 -3.83 21.35
N PRO A 445 -2.02 -4.80 21.11
CA PRO A 445 -2.86 -5.35 22.16
C PRO A 445 -2.04 -6.10 23.22
N ASP A 446 -2.13 -5.63 24.46
CA ASP A 446 -1.44 -6.20 25.62
C ASP A 446 -2.42 -6.50 26.77
N LYS A 447 -1.88 -6.83 27.96
CA LYS A 447 -2.69 -7.16 29.16
C LYS A 447 -3.48 -5.97 29.73
N THR A 448 -3.24 -4.75 29.26
CA THR A 448 -3.92 -3.53 29.71
C THR A 448 -5.14 -3.17 28.84
N TRP A 449 -5.31 -3.84 27.71
CA TRP A 449 -6.51 -3.73 26.89
C TRP A 449 -7.72 -4.34 27.59
N SER A 450 -8.92 -3.88 27.22
CA SER A 450 -10.15 -4.50 27.71
C SER A 450 -10.27 -5.95 27.25
N GLU A 451 -10.98 -6.77 28.02
CA GLU A 451 -11.48 -8.04 27.54
C GLU A 451 -12.38 -7.85 26.30
N TRP A 452 -12.59 -8.93 25.54
CA TRP A 452 -13.53 -8.94 24.42
C TRP A 452 -14.97 -8.77 24.92
N ALA A 453 -15.61 -7.67 24.51
CA ALA A 453 -17.01 -7.39 24.79
C ALA A 453 -17.90 -7.92 23.65
N GLY A 454 -19.01 -8.56 24.01
CA GLY A 454 -19.92 -9.24 23.08
C GLY A 454 -20.48 -10.54 23.68
N PRO A 455 -21.10 -11.42 22.88
CA PRO A 455 -21.34 -11.27 21.45
C PRO A 455 -22.39 -10.17 21.16
N TYR A 456 -22.14 -9.37 20.13
CA TYR A 456 -23.18 -8.52 19.53
C TYR A 456 -24.08 -9.38 18.64
N SER A 457 -25.38 -9.08 18.65
CA SER A 457 -26.41 -9.93 18.04
C SER A 457 -27.34 -9.20 17.07
N VAL A 458 -27.31 -7.86 17.06
CA VAL A 458 -28.15 -7.03 16.20
C VAL A 458 -27.35 -6.46 15.04
N ALA A 459 -27.48 -7.08 13.86
CA ALA A 459 -26.72 -6.72 12.66
C ALA A 459 -26.95 -5.28 12.18
N THR A 460 -28.16 -4.76 12.39
CA THR A 460 -28.54 -3.37 12.06
C THR A 460 -27.95 -2.33 13.01
N GLY A 461 -27.24 -2.75 14.06
CA GLY A 461 -26.56 -1.87 15.00
C GLY A 461 -26.73 -2.25 16.46
N GLU A 462 -25.62 -2.48 17.16
CA GLU A 462 -25.56 -2.61 18.62
C GLU A 462 -24.48 -1.67 19.18
N SER A 463 -24.72 -1.04 20.33
CA SER A 463 -23.73 -0.16 20.96
C SER A 463 -22.50 -0.95 21.40
N ILE A 464 -21.32 -0.47 21.02
CA ILE A 464 -20.04 -1.05 21.43
C ILE A 464 -19.88 -0.91 22.94
N LYS A 465 -19.66 -2.04 23.61
CA LYS A 465 -19.55 -2.15 25.07
C LYS A 465 -18.10 -1.96 25.56
N SER A 466 -17.12 -1.95 24.67
CA SER A 466 -15.72 -1.68 25.00
C SER A 466 -15.56 -0.26 25.56
N PRO A 467 -14.66 -0.04 26.54
CA PRO A 467 -14.47 1.28 27.16
C PRO A 467 -13.91 2.31 26.17
N ALA A 468 -14.08 3.60 26.48
CA ALA A 468 -13.48 4.67 25.67
C ALA A 468 -11.94 4.57 25.71
N ALA A 469 -11.31 4.55 24.53
CA ALA A 469 -9.87 4.42 24.39
C ALA A 469 -9.40 5.01 23.05
N ARG A 470 -8.09 5.04 22.79
CA ARG A 470 -7.55 5.47 21.50
C ARG A 470 -7.67 4.38 20.43
N PHE A 471 -7.51 3.12 20.79
CA PHE A 471 -7.48 2.01 19.86
C PHE A 471 -8.68 1.08 20.02
N LEU A 472 -9.20 0.56 18.90
CA LEU A 472 -10.27 -0.43 18.86
C LEU A 472 -9.85 -1.62 18.00
N GLN A 473 -10.29 -2.81 18.38
CA GLN A 473 -10.19 -3.99 17.53
C GLN A 473 -11.51 -4.75 17.53
N LEU A 474 -11.90 -5.26 16.37
CA LEU A 474 -13.10 -6.07 16.17
C LEU A 474 -12.73 -7.53 15.95
N LYS A 475 -13.65 -8.42 16.31
CA LYS A 475 -13.54 -9.85 16.06
C LYS A 475 -14.85 -10.43 15.58
N ALA A 476 -14.81 -11.15 14.46
CA ALA A 476 -15.91 -11.92 13.93
C ALA A 476 -15.65 -13.42 14.17
N LYS A 477 -16.50 -14.06 14.98
CA LYS A 477 -16.45 -15.51 15.23
C LYS A 477 -17.54 -16.21 14.42
N PHE A 478 -17.11 -17.17 13.62
CA PHE A 478 -17.95 -18.04 12.82
C PHE A 478 -18.02 -19.42 13.47
N VAL A 479 -19.19 -20.04 13.44
CA VAL A 479 -19.41 -21.40 13.96
C VAL A 479 -20.30 -22.15 12.99
N SER A 480 -19.93 -23.40 12.67
CA SER A 480 -20.73 -24.35 11.91
C SER A 480 -21.04 -25.56 12.79
N ARG A 481 -22.33 -25.89 12.96
CA ARG A 481 -22.75 -27.02 13.81
C ARG A 481 -22.57 -28.39 13.14
N ASP A 482 -22.72 -28.43 11.82
CA ASP A 482 -22.67 -29.67 11.04
C ASP A 482 -21.41 -29.77 10.15
N GLY A 483 -20.59 -28.70 10.13
CA GLY A 483 -19.40 -28.59 9.28
C GLY A 483 -19.73 -28.50 7.80
N LYS A 484 -20.97 -28.18 7.41
CA LYS A 484 -21.39 -28.13 6.00
C LYS A 484 -21.54 -26.72 5.46
N SER A 485 -21.86 -25.75 6.33
CA SER A 485 -22.15 -24.37 5.91
C SER A 485 -21.42 -23.36 6.78
N SER A 486 -21.17 -22.18 6.20
CA SER A 486 -20.70 -20.99 6.90
C SER A 486 -21.67 -19.84 6.66
N SER A 487 -21.84 -18.97 7.66
CA SER A 487 -22.36 -17.62 7.37
C SER A 487 -21.28 -16.83 6.64
N ILE A 488 -21.69 -15.86 5.83
CA ILE A 488 -20.78 -15.04 5.03
C ILE A 488 -20.88 -13.60 5.52
N LEU A 489 -19.77 -13.04 6.01
CA LEU A 489 -19.67 -11.62 6.36
C LEU A 489 -19.28 -10.83 5.11
N LYS A 490 -20.06 -9.81 4.75
CA LYS A 490 -19.86 -8.99 3.54
C LYS A 490 -19.39 -7.57 3.86
N GLU A 491 -19.96 -6.96 4.90
CA GLU A 491 -19.55 -5.65 5.39
C GLU A 491 -19.49 -5.66 6.92
N LEU A 492 -18.47 -5.01 7.48
CA LEU A 492 -18.35 -4.71 8.90
C LEU A 492 -18.11 -3.21 9.06
N SER A 493 -18.85 -2.54 9.92
CA SER A 493 -18.63 -1.13 10.20
C SER A 493 -18.83 -0.78 11.66
N PHE A 494 -18.18 0.29 12.10
CA PHE A 494 -18.44 0.86 13.41
C PHE A 494 -18.35 2.37 13.37
N SER A 495 -19.05 3.02 14.29
CA SER A 495 -18.94 4.45 14.51
C SER A 495 -18.15 4.79 15.77
N TYR A 496 -17.53 5.96 15.81
CA TYR A 496 -16.86 6.47 16.99
C TYR A 496 -16.94 8.00 17.06
N LEU A 497 -16.77 8.52 18.26
CA LEU A 497 -16.78 9.94 18.55
C LEU A 497 -15.51 10.32 19.32
N GLN A 498 -14.67 11.12 18.68
CA GLN A 498 -13.48 11.69 19.28
C GLN A 498 -13.86 12.69 20.38
N LYS A 499 -13.11 12.68 21.49
CA LYS A 499 -13.23 13.76 22.47
C LYS A 499 -12.69 15.05 21.85
N ASN A 500 -13.48 16.13 21.85
CA ASN A 500 -13.03 17.40 21.28
C ASN A 500 -11.75 17.91 21.99
N VAL A 501 -10.82 18.46 21.22
CA VAL A 501 -9.54 19.00 21.67
C VAL A 501 -9.37 20.41 21.11
N ALA A 502 -8.84 21.34 21.90
CA ALA A 502 -8.61 22.70 21.42
C ALA A 502 -7.52 22.73 20.33
N PRO A 503 -7.69 23.50 19.25
CA PRO A 503 -6.65 23.66 18.23
C PRO A 503 -5.39 24.28 18.84
N GLU A 504 -4.19 23.92 18.40
CA GLU A 504 -2.93 24.42 18.92
C GLU A 504 -2.21 25.33 17.91
N ILE A 505 -2.02 26.60 18.26
CA ILE A 505 -1.27 27.54 17.41
C ILE A 505 0.24 27.30 17.55
N LYS A 506 0.86 26.69 16.53
CA LYS A 506 2.29 26.40 16.52
C LYS A 506 3.12 27.65 16.23
N LYS A 507 2.78 28.44 15.21
CA LYS A 507 3.56 29.63 14.82
C LYS A 507 2.68 30.77 14.30
N ILE A 508 3.09 32.01 14.61
CA ILE A 508 2.63 33.23 13.94
C ILE A 508 3.85 33.83 13.22
N THR A 509 3.71 34.15 11.94
CA THR A 509 4.76 34.72 11.10
C THR A 509 4.31 36.10 10.61
N ILE A 510 5.13 37.10 10.91
CA ILE A 510 4.98 38.45 10.36
C ILE A 510 5.87 38.51 9.12
N HIS A 511 5.28 38.81 7.96
CA HIS A 511 6.02 38.91 6.69
C HIS A 511 6.68 40.27 6.54
N ALA A 512 7.58 40.42 5.56
CA ALA A 512 8.23 41.71 5.32
C ALA A 512 7.20 42.78 4.92
N PRO A 513 7.41 44.05 5.27
CA PRO A 513 6.55 45.14 4.83
C PRO A 513 6.39 45.19 3.31
N GLY A 514 5.15 45.38 2.86
CA GLY A 514 4.77 45.37 1.46
C GLY A 514 4.53 43.98 0.86
N ASP A 515 4.85 42.88 1.56
CA ASP A 515 4.44 41.55 1.13
C ASP A 515 2.92 41.41 1.16
N TYR A 516 2.32 41.07 0.02
CA TYR A 516 0.87 40.97 -0.16
C TYR A 516 0.49 39.64 -0.82
N TYR A 517 -0.50 38.97 -0.23
CA TYR A 517 -1.00 37.66 -0.67
C TYR A 517 -2.46 37.78 -1.15
N PRO A 518 -2.71 38.03 -2.45
CA PRO A 518 -4.05 38.29 -2.98
C PRO A 518 -5.01 37.10 -2.87
N ASP A 519 -4.50 35.87 -2.96
CA ASP A 519 -5.30 34.64 -2.96
C ASP A 519 -5.63 34.11 -1.56
N ALA A 520 -5.15 34.80 -0.50
CA ALA A 520 -5.28 34.37 0.88
C ALA A 520 -6.72 34.30 1.41
N ALA A 521 -7.64 35.06 0.81
CA ALA A 521 -9.07 35.06 1.15
C ALA A 521 -9.90 34.06 0.32
N SER A 522 -9.37 33.57 -0.82
CA SER A 522 -10.14 32.82 -1.82
C SER A 522 -9.95 31.30 -1.73
N GLN A 523 -9.01 30.80 -0.93
CA GLN A 523 -8.86 29.37 -0.68
C GLN A 523 -9.77 28.90 0.46
N VAL A 524 -11.06 29.20 0.33
CA VAL A 524 -12.10 28.45 1.03
C VAL A 524 -12.14 27.09 0.34
N ALA A 525 -11.68 26.05 1.03
CA ALA A 525 -11.86 24.69 0.56
C ALA A 525 -13.37 24.43 0.41
N SER A 526 -13.84 24.42 -0.83
CA SER A 526 -15.13 23.86 -1.22
C SER A 526 -15.07 22.34 -1.06
N ASN A 527 -15.04 21.86 0.19
CA ASN A 527 -15.28 20.45 0.51
C ASN A 527 -16.57 20.35 1.32
N SER A 528 -17.71 20.68 0.69
CA SER A 528 -18.96 20.02 1.05
C SER A 528 -19.02 18.70 0.28
N HIS A 529 -18.36 17.66 0.81
CA HIS A 529 -18.65 16.30 0.39
C HIS A 529 -19.38 15.59 1.53
N LEU A 530 -20.70 15.48 1.38
CA LEU A 530 -21.42 14.31 1.86
C LEU A 530 -20.91 13.14 1.04
N GLY A 531 -20.05 12.33 1.63
CA GLY A 531 -19.57 11.06 1.07
C GLY A 531 -18.52 11.22 -0.03
N GLU A 532 -17.25 11.07 0.33
CA GLU A 532 -16.29 10.17 -0.31
C GLU A 532 -14.99 10.23 0.49
N ASP A 533 -14.61 9.07 1.02
CA ASP A 533 -13.41 8.83 1.80
C ASP A 533 -12.34 8.37 0.81
N ASP A 534 -11.22 9.07 0.71
CA ASP A 534 -10.01 8.55 0.07
C ASP A 534 -8.92 8.45 1.13
N GLY A 535 -8.51 7.20 1.37
CA GLY A 535 -7.50 6.81 2.34
C GLY A 535 -6.12 7.28 1.89
N GLY A 536 -5.82 8.54 2.15
CA GLY A 536 -4.51 9.15 1.94
C GLY A 536 -3.89 9.57 3.26
N ASN A 537 -2.63 9.19 3.46
CA ASN A 537 -1.79 9.53 4.60
C ASN A 537 -1.68 11.08 4.76
N HIS A 538 -2.63 11.69 5.46
CA HIS A 538 -2.59 13.11 5.82
C HIS A 538 -1.73 13.27 7.08
N SER A 539 -0.45 13.54 6.86
CA SER A 539 0.37 14.22 7.87
C SER A 539 -0.37 15.49 8.30
N SER A 540 -0.70 15.58 9.60
CA SER A 540 -1.54 16.62 10.21
C SER A 540 -0.90 18.02 10.24
N TYR A 541 0.00 18.31 9.32
CA TYR A 541 0.49 19.65 9.09
C TYR A 541 -0.40 20.30 8.02
N GLN A 542 -1.41 21.09 8.44
CA GLN A 542 -1.97 22.10 7.54
C GLN A 542 -0.96 23.24 7.35
N ASN A 543 0.21 22.92 6.77
CA ASN A 543 1.17 23.89 6.28
C ASN A 543 0.68 24.36 4.91
N LYS A 544 -0.47 25.05 4.88
CA LYS A 544 -0.97 25.68 3.66
C LYS A 544 -0.01 26.80 3.31
N SER A 545 0.73 26.63 2.22
CA SER A 545 1.62 27.67 1.69
C SER A 545 0.81 28.95 1.45
N PRO A 546 1.30 30.14 1.83
CA PRO A 546 0.59 31.43 1.74
C PRO A 546 0.03 31.84 0.36
N GLY A 547 0.20 31.03 -0.68
CA GLY A 547 -0.15 31.35 -2.05
C GLY A 547 0.92 32.22 -2.73
N ARG A 548 0.58 32.80 -3.88
CA ARG A 548 1.50 33.63 -4.67
C ARG A 548 1.77 34.95 -3.95
N LYS A 549 3.05 35.23 -3.67
CA LYS A 549 3.51 36.50 -3.11
C LYS A 549 3.58 37.59 -4.18
N THR A 550 3.03 38.76 -3.88
CA THR A 550 3.16 40.00 -4.67
C THR A 550 3.60 41.14 -3.74
N HIS A 551 4.08 42.26 -4.29
CA HIS A 551 4.47 43.42 -3.49
C HIS A 551 3.45 44.55 -3.64
N ARG A 552 2.96 45.09 -2.52
CA ARG A 552 2.04 46.22 -2.45
C ARG A 552 2.38 47.09 -1.24
N LYS A 553 2.89 48.30 -1.49
CA LYS A 553 3.25 49.28 -0.45
C LYS A 553 2.08 49.51 0.52
N GLY A 554 2.39 49.62 1.82
CA GLY A 554 1.40 49.85 2.88
C GLY A 554 0.64 48.61 3.34
N MET A 555 1.02 47.41 2.86
CA MET A 555 0.45 46.15 3.32
C MET A 555 1.40 45.44 4.29
N GLN A 556 0.86 44.93 5.38
CA GLN A 556 1.54 44.06 6.35
C GLN A 556 0.82 42.71 6.39
N SER A 557 1.48 41.67 5.89
CA SER A 557 0.91 40.32 5.90
C SER A 557 1.31 39.53 7.13
N ILE A 558 0.37 38.73 7.64
CA ILE A 558 0.50 37.88 8.83
C ILE A 558 -0.01 36.49 8.47
N SER A 559 0.79 35.45 8.70
CA SER A 559 0.35 34.05 8.53
C SER A 559 0.56 33.22 9.78
N TRP A 560 -0.11 32.08 9.87
CA TRP A 560 0.02 31.18 11.02
C TRP A 560 -0.06 29.70 10.63
N SER A 561 0.49 28.86 11.51
CA SER A 561 0.33 27.40 11.46
C SER A 561 -0.34 26.90 12.73
N VAL A 562 -1.32 26.02 12.54
CA VAL A 562 -2.16 25.44 13.60
C VAL A 562 -2.17 23.94 13.42
N ASP A 563 -2.16 23.23 14.54
CA ASP A 563 -2.27 21.78 14.63
C ASP A 563 -3.59 21.46 15.33
N ASP A 564 -4.39 20.60 14.73
CA ASP A 564 -5.69 20.19 15.28
C ASP A 564 -5.77 18.66 15.26
N ALA A 565 -5.83 18.06 16.44
CA ALA A 565 -5.63 16.62 16.61
C ALA A 565 -6.83 15.77 16.13
N ASN A 566 -8.03 16.35 16.10
CA ASN A 566 -9.27 15.71 15.64
C ASN A 566 -9.67 16.09 14.20
N GLY A 567 -8.96 17.06 13.59
CA GLY A 567 -9.14 17.47 12.20
C GLY A 567 -10.34 18.38 11.98
N ASP A 568 -10.69 19.20 12.97
CA ASP A 568 -11.83 20.11 12.92
C ASP A 568 -11.57 21.26 11.93
N ASN A 569 -12.65 21.71 11.28
CA ASN A 569 -12.67 22.99 10.58
C ASN A 569 -12.54 24.14 11.58
N LEU A 570 -11.61 25.05 11.31
CA LEU A 570 -11.26 26.14 12.21
C LEU A 570 -11.69 27.51 11.70
N SER A 571 -11.98 28.41 12.65
CA SER A 571 -12.10 29.84 12.41
C SER A 571 -11.08 30.61 13.26
N PHE A 572 -10.75 31.82 12.81
CA PHE A 572 -9.70 32.64 13.39
C PHE A 572 -10.18 34.07 13.66
N ASP A 573 -9.87 34.58 14.84
CA ASP A 573 -9.91 36.01 15.11
C ASP A 573 -8.50 36.56 15.24
N LEU A 574 -8.26 37.68 14.58
CA LEU A 574 -7.01 38.41 14.65
C LEU A 574 -7.22 39.75 15.34
N TYR A 575 -6.36 40.05 16.29
CA TYR A 575 -6.36 41.30 17.04
C TYR A 575 -4.98 41.95 16.96
N TYR A 576 -4.93 43.27 17.07
CA TYR A 576 -3.70 44.04 17.19
C TYR A 576 -3.73 44.97 18.40
N ARG A 577 -2.56 45.35 18.90
CA ARG A 577 -2.37 46.45 19.85
C ARG A 577 -0.99 47.08 19.64
N GLY A 578 -0.84 48.36 19.93
CA GLY A 578 0.48 48.96 20.11
C GLY A 578 1.19 48.36 21.32
N GLU A 579 2.52 48.31 21.30
CA GLU A 579 3.32 47.76 22.40
C GLU A 579 3.04 48.49 23.73
N ASP A 580 2.80 49.81 23.66
CA ASP A 580 2.46 50.69 24.78
C ASP A 580 0.95 50.73 25.11
N GLU A 581 0.10 50.06 24.34
CA GLU A 581 -1.36 50.05 24.53
C GLU A 581 -1.83 48.81 25.30
N ASN A 582 -2.81 48.94 26.19
CA ASN A 582 -3.32 47.79 26.97
C ASN A 582 -4.47 47.01 26.30
N ASN A 583 -5.19 47.63 25.35
CA ASN A 583 -6.42 47.07 24.80
C ASN A 583 -6.20 46.46 23.40
N TRP A 584 -6.71 45.24 23.21
CA TRP A 584 -6.72 44.56 21.91
C TRP A 584 -7.84 45.09 21.03
N LYS A 585 -7.52 45.45 19.78
CA LYS A 585 -8.46 45.91 18.74
C LYS A 585 -8.60 44.82 17.68
N PRO A 586 -9.82 44.52 17.18
CA PRO A 586 -10.00 43.47 16.17
C PRO A 586 -9.49 43.94 14.80
N LEU A 587 -8.72 43.08 14.12
CA LEU A 587 -8.40 43.22 12.68
C LEU A 587 -9.43 42.47 11.84
N VAL A 588 -9.73 41.22 12.20
CA VAL A 588 -10.73 40.38 11.52
C VAL A 588 -11.31 39.38 12.51
N LYS A 589 -12.58 39.01 12.30
CA LYS A 589 -13.27 37.96 13.05
C LYS A 589 -13.83 36.89 12.12
N ASP A 590 -14.00 35.68 12.64
CA ASP A 590 -14.56 34.52 11.95
C ASP A 590 -13.85 34.21 10.62
N PHE A 591 -12.54 34.48 10.58
CA PHE A 591 -11.72 34.34 9.39
C PHE A 591 -11.38 32.86 9.15
N LYS A 592 -11.48 32.39 7.91
CA LYS A 592 -11.25 30.98 7.56
C LYS A 592 -9.93 30.72 6.82
N GLY A 593 -9.19 31.79 6.52
CA GLY A 593 -7.88 31.70 5.87
C GLY A 593 -6.74 31.54 6.88
N TYR A 594 -5.54 31.23 6.40
CA TYR A 594 -4.31 31.08 7.20
C TYR A 594 -3.32 32.23 7.05
N VAL A 595 -3.67 33.22 6.22
CA VAL A 595 -2.89 34.43 5.96
C VAL A 595 -3.84 35.61 5.88
N TYR A 596 -3.51 36.70 6.57
CA TYR A 596 -4.26 37.94 6.54
C TYR A 596 -3.35 39.09 6.15
N SER A 597 -3.75 39.88 5.15
CA SER A 597 -3.02 41.07 4.71
C SER A 597 -3.69 42.32 5.26
N TRP A 598 -3.03 43.00 6.18
CA TRP A 598 -3.51 44.21 6.85
C TRP A 598 -2.99 45.48 6.15
N ASN A 599 -3.83 46.50 5.96
CA ASN A 599 -3.36 47.83 5.53
C ASN A 599 -2.76 48.59 6.72
N SER A 600 -1.43 48.69 6.76
CA SER A 600 -0.67 49.29 7.86
C SER A 600 -0.75 50.82 7.89
N GLN A 601 -1.20 51.46 6.81
CA GLN A 601 -1.34 52.92 6.72
C GLN A 601 -2.51 53.45 7.57
N LEU A 602 -3.36 52.55 8.08
CA LEU A 602 -4.49 52.89 8.94
C LEU A 602 -4.10 53.09 10.41
N VAL A 603 -2.83 52.87 10.76
CA VAL A 603 -2.33 53.06 12.12
C VAL A 603 -1.09 53.95 12.12
N PRO A 604 -0.83 54.68 13.23
CA PRO A 604 0.40 55.44 13.39
C PRO A 604 1.64 54.55 13.37
N ASP A 605 2.78 55.13 13.03
CA ASP A 605 4.06 54.43 13.07
C ASP A 605 4.42 54.04 14.51
N GLY A 606 4.97 52.86 14.69
CA GLY A 606 5.31 52.34 16.02
C GLY A 606 5.50 50.83 16.05
N ARG A 607 5.59 50.28 17.27
CA ARG A 607 5.76 48.84 17.50
C ARG A 607 4.43 48.21 17.88
N TYR A 608 4.10 47.10 17.22
CA TYR A 608 2.81 46.44 17.34
C TYR A 608 2.95 44.95 17.68
N LEU A 609 1.92 44.43 18.34
CA LEU A 609 1.72 43.01 18.61
C LEU A 609 0.44 42.56 17.94
N VAL A 610 0.42 41.30 17.50
CA VAL A 610 -0.78 40.64 16.98
C VAL A 610 -1.13 39.44 17.86
N LYS A 611 -2.41 39.26 18.17
CA LYS A 611 -2.94 38.09 18.86
C LYS A 611 -3.87 37.34 17.91
N LEU A 612 -3.59 36.06 17.74
CA LEU A 612 -4.44 35.13 17.03
C LEU A 612 -5.23 34.30 18.04
N GLN A 613 -6.53 34.13 17.81
CA GLN A 613 -7.36 33.14 18.48
C GLN A 613 -7.85 32.14 17.44
N ALA A 614 -7.57 30.84 17.63
CA ALA A 614 -8.06 29.76 16.80
C ALA A 614 -9.23 29.07 17.51
N ARG A 615 -10.32 28.79 16.79
CA ARG A 615 -11.53 28.14 17.31
C ARG A 615 -11.95 26.98 16.41
N ASP A 616 -12.55 25.96 17.00
CA ASP A 616 -13.12 24.77 16.34
C ASP A 616 -14.65 24.86 16.14
N ASP A 617 -15.20 26.07 16.23
CA ASP A 617 -16.64 26.37 16.25
C ASP A 617 -17.39 26.04 14.95
N LEU A 618 -16.66 25.79 13.86
CA LEU A 618 -17.25 25.32 12.60
C LEU A 618 -17.57 23.82 12.61
N SER A 619 -16.96 23.05 13.52
CA SER A 619 -17.16 21.58 13.62
C SER A 619 -17.89 21.18 14.89
N ASN A 620 -17.96 22.08 15.87
CA ASN A 620 -18.54 21.82 17.19
C ASN A 620 -19.62 22.86 17.54
N PRO A 621 -20.70 22.48 18.23
CA PRO A 621 -21.70 23.41 18.71
C PRO A 621 -21.09 24.38 19.73
N PRO A 622 -21.69 25.57 19.95
CA PRO A 622 -21.14 26.59 20.84
C PRO A 622 -20.82 26.11 22.26
N ALA A 623 -21.53 25.11 22.78
CA ALA A 623 -21.32 24.57 24.12
C ALA A 623 -20.10 23.63 24.24
N LEU A 624 -19.59 23.11 23.13
CA LEU A 624 -18.46 22.17 23.09
C LEU A 624 -17.25 22.74 22.35
N SER A 625 -17.39 23.91 21.73
CA SER A 625 -16.29 24.57 21.02
C SER A 625 -15.18 24.98 21.98
N LEU A 626 -13.95 24.70 21.58
CA LEU A 626 -12.73 25.06 22.28
C LEU A 626 -11.94 26.07 21.43
N SER A 627 -11.07 26.81 22.12
CA SER A 627 -10.22 27.79 21.47
C SER A 627 -8.86 27.88 22.13
N SER A 628 -7.86 28.28 21.35
CA SER A 628 -6.55 28.67 21.86
C SER A 628 -6.18 30.05 21.36
N SER A 629 -5.23 30.69 22.03
CA SER A 629 -4.72 31.99 21.59
C SER A 629 -3.21 32.08 21.71
N LYS A 630 -2.59 32.86 20.83
CA LYS A 630 -1.14 33.11 20.81
C LYS A 630 -0.87 34.54 20.39
N VAL A 631 0.15 35.13 21.01
CA VAL A 631 0.62 36.49 20.71
C VAL A 631 1.93 36.42 19.93
N SER A 632 2.06 37.25 18.90
CA SER A 632 3.28 37.37 18.10
C SER A 632 4.42 38.01 18.89
N ARG A 633 5.63 37.98 18.33
CA ARG A 633 6.68 38.93 18.74
C ARG A 633 6.31 40.34 18.28
N PRO A 634 6.82 41.41 18.94
CA PRO A 634 6.63 42.76 18.45
C PRO A 634 7.24 42.94 17.06
N PHE A 635 6.59 43.73 16.20
CA PHE A 635 7.09 44.14 14.89
C PHE A 635 6.87 45.63 14.67
N VAL A 636 7.67 46.23 13.78
CA VAL A 636 7.60 47.66 13.47
C VAL A 636 6.63 47.86 12.31
N VAL A 637 5.75 48.85 12.45
CA VAL A 637 4.98 49.44 11.36
C VAL A 637 5.55 50.84 11.17
N ASP A 638 6.07 51.11 9.98
CA ASP A 638 6.59 52.42 9.61
C ASP A 638 6.13 52.76 8.20
N ASN A 639 5.27 53.77 8.10
CA ASN A 639 4.72 54.28 6.86
C ASN A 639 5.35 55.62 6.46
N THR A 640 6.24 56.18 7.29
CA THR A 640 6.89 57.48 7.05
C THR A 640 8.27 57.25 6.43
N GLY A 641 8.71 58.16 5.57
CA GLY A 641 10.07 58.11 5.01
C GLY A 641 11.05 59.00 5.78
N PRO A 642 12.36 58.80 5.60
CA PRO A 642 13.36 59.61 6.30
C PRO A 642 13.21 61.10 6.05
N VAL A 643 13.43 61.91 7.08
CA VAL A 643 13.37 63.37 6.99
C VAL A 643 14.77 63.92 6.73
N VAL A 644 14.91 64.69 5.64
CA VAL A 644 16.14 65.41 5.34
C VAL A 644 16.11 66.76 6.05
N SER A 645 17.13 67.04 6.87
CA SER A 645 17.26 68.32 7.57
C SER A 645 17.47 69.49 6.60
N LYS A 646 17.37 70.71 7.12
CA LYS A 646 17.82 71.88 6.37
C LYS A 646 19.29 71.72 5.96
N MET A 647 19.60 72.10 4.73
CA MET A 647 20.96 72.06 4.18
C MET A 647 21.72 73.32 4.56
N ASP A 648 22.91 73.15 5.13
CA ASP A 648 23.85 74.22 5.42
C ASP A 648 24.84 74.34 4.26
N VAL A 649 24.88 75.51 3.63
CA VAL A 649 25.69 75.77 2.44
C VAL A 649 26.83 76.71 2.80
N ARG A 650 28.08 76.31 2.51
CA ARG A 650 29.29 77.12 2.71
C ARG A 650 30.08 77.16 1.41
N ARG A 651 30.54 78.35 1.02
CA ARG A 651 31.36 78.54 -0.18
C ARG A 651 32.84 78.63 0.21
N GLN A 652 33.69 77.83 -0.41
CA GLN A 652 35.15 77.86 -0.23
C GLN A 652 35.81 77.95 -1.61
N GLY A 653 36.09 79.17 -2.06
CA GLY A 653 36.57 79.42 -3.43
C GLY A 653 35.52 79.03 -4.47
N ASP A 654 35.91 78.19 -5.43
CA ASP A 654 35.04 77.69 -6.51
C ASP A 654 34.21 76.45 -6.10
N VAL A 655 34.43 75.91 -4.88
CA VAL A 655 33.72 74.73 -4.36
C VAL A 655 32.60 75.14 -3.41
N THR A 656 31.42 74.56 -3.62
CA THR A 656 30.29 74.69 -2.69
C THR A 656 30.17 73.44 -1.82
N LEU A 657 30.26 73.62 -0.51
CA LEU A 657 30.12 72.58 0.49
C LEU A 657 28.71 72.60 1.07
N ILE A 658 28.03 71.46 1.06
CA ILE A 658 26.66 71.31 1.56
C ILE A 658 26.68 70.22 2.64
N SER A 659 26.27 70.56 3.85
CA SER A 659 26.11 69.58 4.93
C SER A 659 24.65 69.49 5.36
N PHE A 660 24.17 68.26 5.56
CA PHE A 660 22.82 68.00 6.06
C PHE A 660 22.76 66.66 6.79
N ARG A 661 21.65 66.42 7.48
CA ARG A 661 21.36 65.15 8.17
C ARG A 661 20.12 64.51 7.58
N VAL A 662 20.06 63.20 7.63
CA VAL A 662 18.88 62.41 7.31
C VAL A 662 18.52 61.60 8.53
N GLU A 663 17.29 61.74 9.01
CA GLU A 663 16.81 61.04 10.21
C GLU A 663 15.56 60.24 9.90
N ASP A 664 15.53 58.99 10.36
CA ASP A 664 14.33 58.17 10.38
C ASP A 664 13.93 57.80 11.82
N GLY A 665 12.63 57.83 12.10
CA GLY A 665 12.12 57.68 13.46
C GLY A 665 12.23 56.25 14.01
N LEU A 666 12.17 55.23 13.16
CA LEU A 666 12.02 53.84 13.57
C LEU A 666 13.06 52.90 12.95
N ASN A 667 13.53 53.19 11.74
CA ASN A 667 14.43 52.37 10.96
C ASN A 667 15.77 53.08 10.69
N SER A 668 16.77 52.33 10.25
CA SER A 668 18.02 52.93 9.77
C SER A 668 17.82 53.52 8.38
N VAL A 669 18.54 54.59 8.07
CA VAL A 669 18.67 55.07 6.69
C VAL A 669 19.42 54.00 5.90
N GLU A 670 18.90 53.59 4.75
CA GLU A 670 19.50 52.56 3.89
C GLU A 670 20.34 53.19 2.78
N SER A 671 19.82 54.23 2.13
CA SER A 671 20.55 54.92 1.06
C SER A 671 20.10 56.36 0.90
N VAL A 672 21.04 57.22 0.47
CA VAL A 672 20.77 58.62 0.14
C VAL A 672 21.33 58.90 -1.24
N GLU A 673 20.51 59.55 -2.07
CA GLU A 673 20.86 60.00 -3.41
C GLU A 673 20.67 61.52 -3.48
N TYR A 674 21.50 62.19 -4.27
CA TYR A 674 21.34 63.61 -4.57
C TYR A 674 21.26 63.85 -6.07
N ALA A 675 20.56 64.91 -6.47
CA ALA A 675 20.51 65.40 -7.83
C ALA A 675 20.57 66.93 -7.87
N VAL A 676 21.37 67.48 -8.79
CA VAL A 676 21.38 68.91 -9.10
C VAL A 676 20.30 69.17 -10.15
N ASN A 677 19.41 70.11 -9.87
CA ASN A 677 18.24 70.46 -10.70
C ASN A 677 17.32 69.27 -11.05
N ALA A 678 17.34 68.22 -10.22
CA ALA A 678 16.57 66.98 -10.39
C ALA A 678 16.84 66.21 -11.69
N GLU A 679 18.06 66.33 -12.23
CA GLU A 679 18.49 65.62 -13.45
C GLU A 679 19.12 64.27 -13.10
N ASP A 680 20.44 64.23 -12.91
CA ASP A 680 21.21 63.00 -12.67
C ASP A 680 21.32 62.67 -11.18
N TRP A 681 20.76 61.53 -10.78
CA TRP A 681 20.82 61.03 -9.40
C TRP A 681 22.13 60.29 -9.12
N GLN A 682 22.81 60.69 -8.05
CA GLN A 682 24.06 60.09 -7.60
C GLN A 682 23.95 59.64 -6.15
N ILE A 683 24.49 58.46 -5.83
CA ILE A 683 24.56 57.95 -4.46
C ILE A 683 25.51 58.82 -3.64
N LEU A 684 25.09 59.16 -2.42
CA LEU A 684 25.87 59.89 -1.44
C LEU A 684 26.06 59.02 -0.20
N TYR A 685 27.33 58.83 0.19
CA TYR A 685 27.68 58.13 1.42
C TYR A 685 27.72 59.10 2.60
N PRO A 686 27.37 58.65 3.82
CA PRO A 686 27.47 59.48 5.02
C PRO A 686 28.94 59.72 5.37
N THR A 687 29.19 60.65 6.28
CA THR A 687 30.54 61.07 6.66
C THR A 687 31.40 59.96 7.28
N ASP A 688 30.77 58.93 7.85
CA ASP A 688 31.42 57.72 8.39
C ASP A 688 31.47 56.56 7.38
N GLY A 689 30.84 56.72 6.21
CA GLY A 689 30.99 55.86 5.03
C GLY A 689 29.94 54.76 4.87
N ILE A 690 29.03 54.53 5.82
CA ILE A 690 28.01 53.47 5.74
C ILE A 690 26.69 53.98 6.31
N CYS A 691 25.59 53.83 5.56
CA CYS A 691 24.24 54.10 6.09
C CYS A 691 23.77 52.90 6.93
N ASP A 692 23.93 52.96 8.26
CA ASP A 692 23.52 51.88 9.17
C ASP A 692 22.80 52.35 10.44
N SER A 693 22.62 53.67 10.59
CA SER A 693 22.00 54.29 11.76
C SER A 693 20.69 55.01 11.43
N ARG A 694 19.95 55.40 12.47
CA ARG A 694 18.71 56.18 12.33
C ARG A 694 18.96 57.64 11.94
N LEU A 695 20.15 58.17 12.23
CA LEU A 695 20.51 59.56 11.99
C LEU A 695 21.87 59.58 11.30
N GLU A 696 21.84 59.85 10.02
CA GLU A 696 23.03 59.92 9.19
C GLU A 696 23.41 61.36 8.85
N THR A 697 24.70 61.66 8.81
CA THR A 697 25.22 62.98 8.44
C THR A 697 25.95 62.90 7.11
N PHE A 698 25.67 63.86 6.21
CA PHE A 698 26.20 63.89 4.86
C PHE A 698 26.91 65.20 4.56
N GLU A 699 27.97 65.11 3.78
CA GLU A 699 28.71 66.25 3.24
C GLU A 699 28.87 66.08 1.72
N LEU A 700 28.41 67.06 0.96
CA LEU A 700 28.46 67.07 -0.50
C LEU A 700 29.32 68.24 -0.98
N LYS A 701 30.24 67.96 -1.90
CA LYS A 701 31.14 68.94 -2.54
C LYS A 701 30.79 69.07 -4.01
N LEU A 702 30.51 70.30 -4.46
CA LEU A 702 30.15 70.60 -5.85
C LEU A 702 31.08 71.65 -6.43
N ASP A 703 31.74 71.31 -7.54
CA ASP A 703 32.79 72.12 -8.18
C ASP A 703 32.29 72.91 -9.40
N SER A 704 31.06 72.65 -9.87
CA SER A 704 30.52 73.29 -11.06
C SER A 704 29.00 73.38 -10.97
N LEU A 705 28.53 74.57 -10.63
CA LEU A 705 27.11 74.89 -10.55
C LEU A 705 26.81 76.05 -11.51
N VAL A 706 25.61 76.06 -12.08
CA VAL A 706 25.24 77.02 -13.14
C VAL A 706 25.07 78.41 -12.54
N LYS A 707 25.47 79.47 -13.27
CA LYS A 707 25.29 80.86 -12.82
C LYS A 707 23.79 81.16 -12.66
N GLY A 708 23.36 81.54 -11.46
CA GLY A 708 21.95 81.69 -11.08
C GLY A 708 21.53 80.72 -9.96
N SER A 709 20.23 80.40 -9.91
CA SER A 709 19.65 79.52 -8.87
C SER A 709 19.77 78.05 -9.25
N ASN A 710 20.46 77.26 -8.43
CA ASN A 710 20.55 75.80 -8.53
C ASN A 710 19.71 75.16 -7.41
N THR A 711 19.00 74.08 -7.72
CA THR A 711 18.23 73.32 -6.73
C THR A 711 18.93 71.99 -6.47
N ILE A 712 19.24 71.70 -5.21
CA ILE A 712 19.74 70.38 -4.80
C ILE A 712 18.58 69.60 -4.22
N VAL A 713 18.29 68.44 -4.78
CA VAL A 713 17.26 67.52 -4.28
C VAL A 713 17.96 66.33 -3.66
N ILE A 714 17.59 66.01 -2.42
CA ILE A 714 18.04 64.82 -1.71
C ILE A 714 16.87 63.84 -1.65
N LYS A 715 17.14 62.58 -1.94
CA LYS A 715 16.21 61.47 -1.81
C LYS A 715 16.83 60.47 -0.85
N ALA A 716 16.17 60.26 0.28
CA ALA A 716 16.59 59.30 1.29
C ALA A 716 15.63 58.12 1.30
N ARG A 717 16.17 56.91 1.53
CA ARG A 717 15.42 55.67 1.67
C ARG A 717 15.77 55.00 2.99
N ASP A 718 14.79 54.48 3.72
CA ASP A 718 14.98 53.68 4.94
C ASP A 718 15.11 52.17 4.64
N ALA A 719 15.41 51.38 5.67
CA ALA A 719 15.50 49.92 5.58
C ALA A 719 14.19 49.20 5.19
N LEU A 720 13.05 49.89 5.19
CA LEU A 720 11.75 49.35 4.78
C LEU A 720 11.30 49.84 3.39
N GLY A 721 12.14 50.60 2.70
CA GLY A 721 11.89 51.13 1.37
C GLY A 721 10.99 52.38 1.33
N ASN A 722 10.70 53.01 2.47
CA ASN A 722 10.07 54.32 2.50
C ASN A 722 11.05 55.37 1.99
N ILE A 723 10.53 56.37 1.27
CA ILE A 723 11.34 57.39 0.61
C ILE A 723 10.91 58.76 1.13
N GLY A 724 11.89 59.55 1.55
CA GLY A 724 11.72 60.96 1.86
C GLY A 724 12.54 61.84 0.93
N PHE A 725 12.11 63.09 0.77
CA PHE A 725 12.77 64.07 -0.09
C PHE A 725 13.09 65.35 0.68
N GLY A 726 14.29 65.89 0.46
CA GLY A 726 14.71 67.21 0.89
C GLY A 726 15.08 68.08 -0.30
N LYS A 727 14.98 69.40 -0.16
CA LYS A 727 15.49 70.33 -1.17
C LYS A 727 16.21 71.53 -0.55
N GLY A 728 17.28 71.97 -1.20
CA GLY A 728 18.01 73.19 -0.90
C GLY A 728 18.18 74.04 -2.16
N HIS A 729 18.22 75.37 -2.00
CA HIS A 729 18.47 76.29 -3.11
C HIS A 729 19.82 76.95 -2.89
N ILE A 730 20.61 77.07 -3.96
CA ILE A 730 21.94 77.65 -3.96
C ILE A 730 21.97 78.72 -5.05
N GLU A 731 22.26 79.95 -4.67
CA GLU A 731 22.40 81.09 -5.58
C GLU A 731 23.89 81.43 -5.75
N ILE A 732 24.33 81.60 -7.01
CA ILE A 732 25.76 81.59 -7.38
C ILE A 732 26.29 82.89 -7.93
#